data_AF-A0A285TRJ2-F1
#
_entry.id   AF-A0A285TRJ2-F1
#
_cell.length_a   1.000
_cell.length_b   1.000
_cell.length_c   1.000
_cell.angle_alpha   90.00
_cell.angle_beta   90.00
_cell.angle_gamma   90.00
#
_symmetry.space_group_name_H-M   'P 1'
#
loop_
_entity.id
_entity.type
_entity.pdbx_description
1 polymer ?
#
loop_
_entity_poly.entity_id
_entity_poly.type
_entity_poly.pdbx_seq_one_letter_code
_entity_poly.pdbx_strand_id
1 'polypeptide(L)'
;MINILTSGLMALIGLALGAGGVWLILLGGSWYYALAGLAFLIAAALSFAKRPVVLPFYALFMLASLGWAVWEVGFDWWQLGPRGGLTVLIGVWLAMPVYRKTLSVGQPVPEVKPARSFVLEGSVVLAIVVAVYSMMNNPNAIEGQLNNTPVVSNPDLGGDVPAGDWHQYGRTPYGQRYSPLDQINADNVATLEQAWVFQTGDVRRSEDVPETTYQVTPLKIKDTLYLCTPHSWAIAIDAKTGQEKWRFNPEVPDNTDRQHQTCRGVTYYQDSAMAADAPCASRVYLPTSDARLIALDANNGEVCPDFGDQGTVHLEEGMPYNPVGYYYSTSPPVVADGKIIIGGAVNDNYSTKSQSGVIRAYDVDSGELIWNWDSGNPEQTEPIPEGQTYTANSPNSWSVSSADEELGMIYVPLGNKVPDQLGMGRSEEVETYSSSIVALSLETGQVQWVRQTVHHDLWDMDVPAQPALLDITTDDGENVPALVGPTKQGDIYVLDRRTGEPIIPVKEVPAPGGAIPEDFTAPTQPVSDLTFMPEPLTEKDMWGITLFDQLACRIQFHQLKYEGRYTPPSLQGTLVYPGNFGTFNWGSVAIDPEKQIMFGMPTYLAFTSQLIPRDEVPPRGTEKASEMGINRNEGAPYAVSMGPFLSPVGVPCQAPPWGYVAGADLRSGEVVYKHKNGTVEDMTPLPLPFKLGVPGIGGPIITKGGVAFLGAAVDNYFRAYDVITGKQLWETRLPAGGQSTPMTYTTDDGTQYVLIVAGGHGSIGTKAGDYVMAYKLP
;
A
#
# COMPACT_ATOMS: atom_id res chain seq x y z
N MET A 1 -26.67 13.68 -44.14
CA MET A 1 -26.72 13.50 -42.68
C MET A 1 -25.40 12.92 -42.15
N ILE A 2 -25.00 11.70 -42.54
CA ILE A 2 -23.75 11.03 -42.09
C ILE A 2 -22.52 11.95 -42.17
N ASN A 3 -22.26 12.56 -43.33
CA ASN A 3 -21.12 13.46 -43.53
C ASN A 3 -21.14 14.69 -42.59
N ILE A 4 -22.31 15.32 -42.42
CA ILE A 4 -22.48 16.50 -41.54
C ILE A 4 -22.22 16.09 -40.09
N LEU A 5 -22.76 14.95 -39.64
CA LEU A 5 -22.53 14.44 -38.29
C LEU A 5 -21.06 14.08 -38.05
N THR A 6 -20.41 13.42 -39.01
CA THR A 6 -18.98 13.08 -38.92
C THR A 6 -18.13 14.35 -38.86
N SER A 7 -18.41 15.35 -39.70
CA SER A 7 -17.73 16.65 -39.67
C SER A 7 -17.97 17.41 -38.37
N GLY A 8 -19.20 17.43 -37.86
CA GLY A 8 -19.53 18.05 -36.59
C GLY A 8 -18.76 17.40 -35.43
N LEU A 9 -18.73 16.07 -35.36
CA LEU A 9 -17.97 15.33 -34.35
C LEU A 9 -16.47 15.62 -34.44
N MET A 10 -15.87 15.54 -35.63
CA MET A 10 -14.44 15.86 -35.82
C MET A 10 -14.13 17.33 -35.48
N ALA A 11 -15.04 18.26 -35.77
CA ALA A 11 -14.88 19.66 -35.40
C ALA A 11 -14.90 19.85 -33.87
N LEU A 12 -15.83 19.19 -33.17
CA LEU A 12 -15.89 19.24 -31.69
C LEU A 12 -14.63 18.64 -31.05
N ILE A 13 -14.18 17.48 -31.53
CA ILE A 13 -12.90 16.87 -31.11
C ILE A 13 -11.75 17.85 -31.35
N GLY A 14 -11.68 18.43 -32.55
CA GLY A 14 -10.62 19.35 -32.96
C GLY A 14 -10.58 20.64 -32.14
N LEU A 15 -11.73 21.22 -31.81
CA LEU A 15 -11.84 22.40 -30.95
C LEU A 15 -11.40 22.08 -29.52
N ALA A 16 -11.86 20.97 -28.95
CA ALA A 16 -11.51 20.57 -27.59
C ALA A 16 -10.01 20.27 -27.44
N LEU A 17 -9.45 19.43 -28.32
CA LEU A 17 -8.01 19.14 -28.33
C LEU A 17 -7.18 20.37 -28.67
N GLY A 18 -7.64 21.21 -29.60
CA GLY A 18 -6.96 22.43 -30.00
C GLY A 18 -6.86 23.44 -28.86
N ALA A 19 -7.97 23.73 -28.18
CA ALA A 19 -8.01 24.67 -27.07
C ALA A 19 -7.18 24.15 -25.87
N GLY A 20 -7.40 22.91 -25.45
CA GLY A 20 -6.63 22.31 -24.35
C GLY A 20 -5.15 22.15 -24.72
N GLY A 21 -4.83 21.82 -25.97
CA GLY A 21 -3.47 21.72 -26.46
C GLY A 21 -2.74 23.06 -26.48
N VAL A 22 -3.40 24.15 -26.87
CA VAL A 22 -2.83 25.50 -26.75
C VAL A 22 -2.57 25.84 -25.28
N TRP A 23 -3.49 25.49 -24.39
CA TRP A 23 -3.28 25.70 -22.96
C TRP A 23 -2.09 24.89 -22.43
N LEU A 24 -1.97 23.61 -22.80
CA LEU A 24 -0.83 22.78 -22.44
C LEU A 24 0.50 23.38 -22.94
N ILE A 25 0.54 23.91 -24.17
CA ILE A 25 1.73 24.59 -24.71
C ILE A 25 2.09 25.83 -23.87
N LEU A 26 1.10 26.62 -23.45
CA LEU A 26 1.33 27.80 -22.61
C LEU A 26 1.90 27.43 -21.22
N LEU A 27 1.59 26.23 -20.74
CA LEU A 27 2.17 25.66 -19.51
C LEU A 27 3.53 24.98 -19.75
N GLY A 28 4.04 24.95 -20.98
CA GLY A 28 5.34 24.35 -21.33
C GLY A 28 5.28 22.88 -21.74
N GLY A 29 4.09 22.32 -21.96
CA GLY A 29 3.91 20.91 -22.32
C GLY A 29 3.89 20.60 -23.82
N SER A 30 3.47 19.37 -24.15
CA SER A 30 3.49 18.83 -25.51
C SER A 30 2.62 19.61 -26.52
N TRP A 31 3.18 19.83 -27.70
CA TRP A 31 2.51 20.50 -28.83
C TRP A 31 1.56 19.57 -29.58
N TYR A 32 1.64 18.26 -29.34
CA TYR A 32 0.90 17.24 -30.07
C TYR A 32 -0.61 17.53 -30.09
N TYR A 33 -1.19 17.87 -28.93
CA TYR A 33 -2.64 18.03 -28.80
C TYR A 33 -3.18 19.22 -29.61
N ALA A 34 -2.43 20.33 -29.68
CA ALA A 34 -2.80 21.46 -30.52
C ALA A 34 -2.74 21.10 -32.01
N LEU A 35 -1.69 20.39 -32.42
CA LEU A 35 -1.51 19.91 -33.80
C LEU A 35 -2.58 18.87 -34.18
N ALA A 36 -2.91 17.96 -33.28
CA ALA A 36 -3.99 17.01 -33.45
C ALA A 36 -5.34 17.71 -33.56
N GLY A 37 -5.60 18.71 -32.70
CA GLY A 37 -6.77 19.56 -32.77
C GLY A 37 -6.93 20.22 -34.15
N LEU A 38 -5.85 20.84 -34.65
CA LEU A 38 -5.81 21.43 -35.99
C LEU A 38 -6.05 20.39 -37.10
N ALA A 39 -5.44 19.20 -37.00
CA ALA A 39 -5.65 18.14 -37.97
C ALA A 39 -7.11 17.66 -38.01
N PHE A 40 -7.76 17.51 -36.85
CA PHE A 40 -9.18 17.19 -36.77
C PHE A 40 -10.07 18.29 -37.37
N LEU A 41 -9.74 19.57 -37.17
CA LEU A 41 -10.47 20.69 -37.78
C LEU A 41 -10.32 20.72 -39.31
N ILE A 42 -9.11 20.46 -39.82
CA ILE A 42 -8.87 20.34 -41.26
C ILE A 42 -9.66 19.15 -41.83
N ALA A 43 -9.61 17.99 -41.17
CA ALA A 43 -10.38 16.82 -41.58
C ALA A 43 -11.90 17.07 -41.55
N ALA A 44 -12.40 17.79 -40.54
CA ALA A 44 -13.80 18.21 -40.43
C ALA A 44 -14.22 19.09 -41.62
N ALA A 45 -13.41 20.10 -41.97
CA ALA A 45 -13.65 21.00 -43.09
C ALA A 45 -13.62 20.25 -44.44
N LEU A 46 -12.62 19.39 -44.66
CA LEU A 46 -12.52 18.57 -45.87
C LEU A 46 -13.68 17.59 -46.00
N SER A 47 -14.07 16.94 -44.89
CA SER A 47 -15.24 16.07 -44.83
C SER A 47 -16.51 16.86 -45.15
N PHE A 48 -16.71 18.06 -44.58
CA PHE A 48 -17.92 18.87 -44.78
C PHE A 48 -18.04 19.34 -46.23
N ALA A 49 -16.89 19.70 -46.83
CA ALA A 49 -16.78 20.02 -48.25
C ALA A 49 -16.83 18.79 -49.16
N LYS A 50 -17.03 17.58 -48.61
CA LYS A 50 -17.08 16.29 -49.32
C LYS A 50 -15.86 16.03 -50.20
N ARG A 51 -14.67 16.43 -49.75
CA ARG A 51 -13.41 16.29 -50.51
C ARG A 51 -12.77 14.92 -50.23
N PRO A 52 -12.57 14.05 -51.23
CA PRO A 52 -11.94 12.74 -51.04
C PRO A 52 -10.52 12.79 -50.44
N VAL A 53 -9.82 13.92 -50.56
CA VAL A 53 -8.48 14.16 -49.98
C VAL A 53 -8.46 14.04 -48.45
N VAL A 54 -9.61 14.09 -47.78
CA VAL A 54 -9.71 13.82 -46.33
C VAL A 54 -9.14 12.45 -45.95
N LEU A 55 -9.27 11.43 -46.82
CA LEU A 55 -8.83 10.07 -46.53
C LEU A 55 -7.29 9.95 -46.46
N PRO A 56 -6.51 10.34 -47.48
CA PRO A 56 -5.05 10.32 -47.39
C PRO A 56 -4.50 11.34 -46.38
N PHE A 57 -5.16 12.49 -46.20
CA PHE A 57 -4.78 13.45 -45.15
C PHE A 57 -4.90 12.84 -43.75
N TYR A 58 -6.04 12.22 -43.45
CA TYR A 58 -6.27 11.59 -42.16
C TYR A 58 -5.33 10.39 -41.95
N ALA A 59 -5.01 9.64 -43.01
CA ALA A 59 -4.03 8.57 -42.95
C ALA A 59 -2.64 9.07 -42.56
N LEU A 60 -2.18 10.21 -43.12
CA LEU A 60 -0.91 10.83 -42.76
C LEU A 60 -0.93 11.31 -41.30
N PHE A 61 -2.00 11.97 -40.87
CA PHE A 61 -2.17 12.39 -39.49
C PHE A 61 -2.09 11.19 -38.53
N MET A 62 -2.83 10.11 -38.82
CA MET A 62 -2.83 8.91 -37.98
C MET A 62 -1.45 8.23 -37.92
N LEU A 63 -0.71 8.19 -39.04
CA LEU A 63 0.67 7.68 -39.05
C LEU A 63 1.62 8.57 -38.25
N ALA A 64 1.48 9.89 -38.34
CA ALA A 64 2.27 10.84 -37.55
C ALA A 64 1.96 10.70 -36.05
N SER A 65 0.68 10.57 -35.68
CA SER A 65 0.24 10.29 -34.30
C SER A 65 0.80 8.98 -33.78
N LEU A 66 0.77 7.91 -34.58
CA LEU A 66 1.33 6.61 -34.22
C LEU A 66 2.85 6.70 -34.03
N GLY A 67 3.55 7.37 -34.95
CA GLY A 67 4.99 7.60 -34.86
C GLY A 67 5.39 8.41 -33.63
N TRP A 68 4.64 9.47 -33.32
CA TRP A 68 4.83 10.26 -32.09
C TRP A 68 4.59 9.41 -30.83
N ALA A 69 3.50 8.63 -30.79
CA ALA A 69 3.18 7.79 -29.64
C ALA A 69 4.27 6.75 -29.37
N VAL A 70 4.72 6.03 -30.40
CA VAL A 70 5.80 5.04 -30.27
C VAL A 70 7.13 5.70 -29.92
N TRP A 71 7.42 6.90 -30.44
CA TRP A 71 8.61 7.65 -30.04
C TRP A 71 8.56 8.10 -28.57
N GLU A 72 7.40 8.52 -28.08
CA GLU A 72 7.26 9.06 -26.73
C GLU A 72 7.25 7.97 -25.64
N VAL A 73 6.58 6.83 -25.90
CA VAL A 73 6.33 5.79 -24.86
C VAL A 73 6.69 4.37 -25.29
N GLY A 74 7.29 4.19 -26.47
CA GLY A 74 7.66 2.87 -26.98
C GLY A 74 6.43 2.00 -27.27
N PHE A 75 6.51 0.72 -26.88
CA PHE A 75 5.48 -0.29 -27.14
C PHE A 75 4.74 -0.72 -25.87
N ASP A 76 4.49 0.22 -24.95
CA ASP A 76 3.60 -0.01 -23.81
C ASP A 76 2.13 0.10 -24.26
N TRP A 77 1.40 -1.02 -24.23
CA TRP A 77 0.01 -1.08 -24.64
C TRP A 77 -0.88 -0.05 -23.94
N TRP A 78 -0.73 0.10 -22.62
CA TRP A 78 -1.61 0.95 -21.83
C TRP A 78 -1.32 2.42 -22.09
N GLN A 79 -0.06 2.79 -22.29
CA GLN A 79 0.29 4.16 -22.67
C GLN A 79 -0.06 4.50 -24.13
N LEU A 80 -0.01 3.53 -25.05
CA LEU A 80 -0.37 3.73 -26.45
C LEU A 80 -1.89 3.89 -26.65
N GLY A 81 -2.70 3.24 -25.80
CA GLY A 81 -4.17 3.30 -25.82
C GLY A 81 -4.76 4.70 -25.99
N PRO A 82 -4.55 5.65 -25.06
CA PRO A 82 -5.10 7.00 -25.16
C PRO A 82 -4.54 7.80 -26.34
N ARG A 83 -3.28 7.57 -26.72
CA ARG A 83 -2.58 8.31 -27.80
C ARG A 83 -3.07 7.94 -29.20
N GLY A 84 -3.44 6.67 -29.39
CA GLY A 84 -3.86 6.11 -30.68
C GLY A 84 -5.33 5.75 -30.78
N GLY A 85 -6.01 5.44 -29.67
CA GLY A 85 -7.35 4.85 -29.68
C GLY A 85 -8.38 5.68 -30.45
N LEU A 86 -8.52 6.97 -30.10
CA LEU A 86 -9.48 7.86 -30.76
C LEU A 86 -9.14 8.07 -32.25
N THR A 87 -7.86 8.26 -32.59
CA THR A 87 -7.43 8.52 -33.97
C THR A 87 -7.66 7.28 -34.86
N VAL A 88 -7.38 6.09 -34.34
CA VAL A 88 -7.62 4.83 -35.05
C VAL A 88 -9.11 4.57 -35.21
N LEU A 89 -9.95 4.78 -34.18
CA LEU A 89 -11.40 4.57 -34.28
C LEU A 89 -12.05 5.48 -35.34
N ILE A 90 -11.64 6.75 -35.41
CA ILE A 90 -12.09 7.65 -36.48
C ILE A 90 -11.53 7.20 -37.83
N GLY A 91 -10.27 6.75 -37.90
CA GLY A 91 -9.68 6.19 -39.12
C GLY A 91 -10.46 5.00 -39.66
N VAL A 92 -10.87 4.06 -38.79
CA VAL A 92 -11.73 2.91 -39.13
C VAL A 92 -13.09 3.40 -39.65
N TRP A 93 -13.72 4.36 -38.96
CA TRP A 93 -14.99 4.95 -39.42
C TRP A 93 -14.88 5.59 -40.81
N LEU A 94 -13.83 6.37 -41.06
CA LEU A 94 -13.57 6.99 -42.36
C LEU A 94 -13.22 5.94 -43.44
N ALA A 95 -12.73 4.76 -43.04
CA ALA A 95 -12.50 3.63 -43.93
C ALA A 95 -13.79 2.87 -44.32
N MET A 96 -14.90 3.05 -43.58
CA MET A 96 -16.14 2.34 -43.86
C MET A 96 -16.77 2.77 -45.20
N PRO A 97 -17.30 1.83 -46.00
CA PRO A 97 -17.95 2.14 -47.28
C PRO A 97 -19.10 3.14 -47.15
N VAL A 98 -19.83 3.09 -46.03
CA VAL A 98 -20.98 3.95 -45.72
C VAL A 98 -20.56 5.42 -45.67
N TYR A 99 -19.46 5.76 -45.00
CA TYR A 99 -18.93 7.12 -44.98
C TYR A 99 -18.36 7.51 -46.35
N ARG A 100 -17.56 6.65 -46.97
CA ARG A 100 -16.87 6.93 -48.25
C ARG A 100 -17.81 7.26 -49.40
N LYS A 101 -19.01 6.66 -49.45
CA LYS A 101 -20.05 7.00 -50.43
C LYS A 101 -20.51 8.45 -50.34
N THR A 102 -20.37 9.10 -49.18
CA THR A 102 -20.78 10.50 -48.98
C THR A 102 -19.82 11.51 -49.61
N LEU A 103 -18.61 11.08 -49.98
CA LEU A 103 -17.55 11.93 -50.58
C LEU A 103 -17.62 11.99 -52.12
N SER A 104 -18.45 11.16 -52.74
CA SER A 104 -18.63 11.12 -54.20
C SER A 104 -19.68 12.15 -54.62
N VAL A 105 -19.24 13.33 -55.08
CA VAL A 105 -20.13 14.39 -55.56
C VAL A 105 -20.46 14.17 -57.05
N GLY A 106 -21.76 14.14 -57.39
CA GLY A 106 -22.22 14.27 -58.79
C GLY A 106 -22.68 12.99 -59.53
N GLN A 107 -22.93 11.87 -58.86
CA GLN A 107 -23.50 10.67 -59.50
C GLN A 107 -24.82 10.20 -58.85
N PRO A 108 -25.80 9.70 -59.64
CA PRO A 108 -27.04 9.15 -59.11
C PRO A 108 -26.79 7.93 -58.23
N VAL A 109 -27.57 7.82 -57.15
CA VAL A 109 -27.41 6.92 -56.00
C VAL A 109 -27.15 5.43 -56.33
N PRO A 110 -27.69 4.82 -57.41
CA PRO A 110 -27.48 3.39 -57.67
C PRO A 110 -26.03 3.00 -58.06
N GLU A 111 -25.20 3.95 -58.53
CA GLU A 111 -23.89 3.63 -59.16
C GLU A 111 -22.65 4.17 -58.41
N VAL A 112 -22.84 4.79 -57.23
CA VAL A 112 -21.73 5.43 -56.50
C VAL A 112 -20.74 4.39 -55.95
N LYS A 113 -19.59 4.24 -56.61
CA LYS A 113 -18.45 3.49 -56.07
C LYS A 113 -17.82 4.27 -54.90
N PRO A 114 -17.49 3.61 -53.77
CA PRO A 114 -16.84 4.28 -52.64
C PRO A 114 -15.45 4.78 -53.05
N ALA A 115 -15.08 5.98 -52.61
CA ALA A 115 -13.71 6.49 -52.75
C ALA A 115 -12.74 5.49 -52.08
N ARG A 116 -11.80 4.93 -52.83
CA ARG A 116 -10.80 3.98 -52.31
C ARG A 116 -9.63 4.75 -51.70
N SER A 117 -9.16 4.32 -50.54
CA SER A 117 -7.90 4.79 -49.96
C SER A 117 -7.16 3.63 -49.33
N PHE A 118 -6.29 3.00 -50.13
CA PHE A 118 -5.38 1.95 -49.65
C PHE A 118 -4.41 2.48 -48.59
N VAL A 119 -4.13 3.79 -48.60
CA VAL A 119 -3.25 4.43 -47.61
C VAL A 119 -3.91 4.45 -46.24
N LEU A 120 -5.19 4.87 -46.14
CA LEU A 120 -5.89 4.86 -44.85
C LEU A 120 -6.08 3.45 -44.30
N GLU A 121 -6.45 2.49 -45.16
CA GLU A 121 -6.55 1.08 -44.78
C GLU A 121 -5.22 0.52 -44.30
N GLY A 122 -4.14 0.78 -45.02
CA GLY A 122 -2.79 0.38 -44.63
C GLY A 122 -2.35 0.98 -43.30
N SER A 123 -2.66 2.26 -43.05
CA SER A 123 -2.37 2.91 -41.77
C SER A 123 -3.16 2.29 -40.61
N VAL A 124 -4.44 1.92 -40.82
CA VAL A 124 -5.25 1.23 -39.80
C VAL A 124 -4.66 -0.14 -39.50
N VAL A 125 -4.29 -0.91 -40.53
CA VAL A 125 -3.65 -2.22 -40.35
C VAL A 125 -2.34 -2.07 -39.58
N LEU A 126 -1.50 -1.09 -39.91
CA LEU A 126 -0.25 -0.83 -39.18
C LEU A 126 -0.51 -0.50 -37.71
N ALA A 127 -1.49 0.34 -37.41
CA ALA A 127 -1.85 0.66 -36.02
C ALA A 127 -2.32 -0.58 -35.25
N ILE A 128 -3.09 -1.47 -35.89
CA ILE A 128 -3.51 -2.75 -35.30
C ILE A 128 -2.29 -3.67 -35.07
N VAL A 129 -1.34 -3.72 -36.00
CA VAL A 129 -0.10 -4.50 -35.83
C VAL A 129 0.71 -3.99 -34.63
N VAL A 130 0.86 -2.67 -34.49
CA VAL A 130 1.53 -2.06 -33.32
C VAL A 130 0.79 -2.37 -32.03
N ALA A 131 -0.55 -2.27 -32.03
CA ALA A 131 -1.39 -2.64 -30.90
C ALA A 131 -1.16 -4.11 -30.48
N VAL A 132 -1.26 -5.05 -31.42
CA VAL A 132 -1.04 -6.49 -31.16
C VAL A 132 0.38 -6.75 -30.62
N TYR A 133 1.40 -6.13 -31.23
CA TYR A 133 2.77 -6.24 -30.75
C TYR A 133 2.93 -5.70 -29.32
N SER A 134 2.35 -4.53 -29.02
CA SER A 134 2.42 -3.92 -27.69
C SER A 134 1.68 -4.74 -26.62
N MET A 135 0.59 -5.42 -26.97
CA MET A 135 -0.12 -6.32 -26.04
C MET A 135 0.69 -7.57 -25.69
N MET A 136 1.65 -7.95 -26.53
CA MET A 136 2.56 -9.07 -26.28
C MET A 136 3.84 -8.65 -25.55
N ASN A 137 4.06 -7.35 -25.34
CA ASN A 137 5.26 -6.80 -24.75
C ASN A 137 4.94 -6.22 -23.35
N ASN A 138 5.82 -6.45 -22.38
CA ASN A 138 5.68 -5.90 -21.04
C ASN A 138 6.92 -5.10 -20.65
N PRO A 139 7.01 -3.81 -21.05
CA PRO A 139 8.22 -3.01 -20.84
C PRO A 139 8.51 -2.69 -19.36
N ASN A 140 7.55 -2.89 -18.46
CA ASN A 140 7.70 -2.59 -17.03
C ASN A 140 8.05 -3.83 -16.19
N ALA A 141 8.19 -5.01 -16.81
CA ALA A 141 8.59 -6.23 -16.11
C ALA A 141 10.10 -6.32 -15.97
N ILE A 142 10.54 -6.85 -14.83
CA ILE A 142 11.89 -7.36 -14.63
C ILE A 142 11.77 -8.88 -14.62
N GLU A 143 12.40 -9.54 -15.58
CA GLU A 143 12.43 -10.99 -15.70
C GLU A 143 13.73 -11.51 -15.09
N GLY A 144 13.63 -12.50 -14.19
CA GLY A 144 14.76 -13.08 -13.49
C GLY A 144 14.35 -14.25 -12.61
N GLN A 145 15.34 -14.89 -11.99
CA GLN A 145 15.13 -16.00 -11.06
C GLN A 145 16.01 -15.81 -9.85
N LEU A 146 15.44 -15.82 -8.65
CA LEU A 146 16.19 -15.81 -7.41
C LEU A 146 17.01 -17.09 -7.25
N ASN A 147 18.05 -17.04 -6.41
CA ASN A 147 18.80 -18.24 -6.08
C ASN A 147 17.92 -19.19 -5.26
N ASN A 148 17.67 -20.39 -5.80
CA ASN A 148 16.88 -21.42 -5.12
C ASN A 148 17.73 -22.30 -4.17
N THR A 149 19.04 -22.06 -4.10
CA THR A 149 19.94 -22.82 -3.24
C THR A 149 19.87 -22.27 -1.81
N PRO A 150 19.59 -23.11 -0.79
CA PRO A 150 19.70 -22.68 0.60
C PRO A 150 21.12 -22.18 0.90
N VAL A 151 21.21 -20.99 1.47
CA VAL A 151 22.44 -20.42 2.04
C VAL A 151 22.66 -20.99 3.44
N VAL A 152 21.58 -21.09 4.23
CA VAL A 152 21.58 -21.63 5.58
C VAL A 152 20.55 -22.76 5.68
N SER A 153 20.95 -23.94 6.18
CA SER A 153 20.07 -25.11 6.24
C SER A 153 19.04 -25.06 7.37
N ASN A 154 19.41 -24.46 8.50
CA ASN A 154 18.58 -24.30 9.70
C ASN A 154 18.74 -22.86 10.21
N PRO A 155 18.09 -21.89 9.55
CA PRO A 155 18.14 -20.50 9.99
C PRO A 155 17.42 -20.35 11.33
N ASP A 156 17.83 -19.35 12.09
CA ASP A 156 17.06 -18.92 13.25
C ASP A 156 15.77 -18.22 12.79
N LEU A 157 14.65 -18.68 13.33
CA LEU A 157 13.31 -18.15 13.05
C LEU A 157 12.79 -17.27 14.20
N GLY A 158 13.54 -17.17 15.30
CA GLY A 158 13.18 -16.42 16.50
C GLY A 158 12.15 -17.13 17.37
N GLY A 159 12.43 -17.19 18.68
CA GLY A 159 11.56 -17.83 19.67
C GLY A 159 11.38 -19.34 19.51
N ASP A 160 10.68 -19.97 20.45
CA ASP A 160 10.39 -21.41 20.42
C ASP A 160 8.99 -21.70 19.86
N VAL A 161 8.77 -21.36 18.57
CA VAL A 161 7.48 -21.53 17.90
C VAL A 161 7.45 -22.83 17.08
N PRO A 162 6.57 -23.79 17.40
CA PRO A 162 6.44 -25.04 16.64
C PRO A 162 6.21 -24.79 15.14
N ALA A 163 6.75 -25.67 14.29
CA ALA A 163 6.67 -25.52 12.82
C ALA A 163 5.23 -25.35 12.31
N GLY A 164 4.28 -26.06 12.92
CA GLY A 164 2.85 -26.03 12.62
C GLY A 164 2.06 -24.89 13.26
N ASP A 165 2.71 -24.02 14.03
CA ASP A 165 2.10 -22.94 14.80
C ASP A 165 2.49 -21.54 14.29
N TRP A 166 1.69 -20.55 14.70
CA TRP A 166 1.82 -19.14 14.33
C TRP A 166 1.49 -18.27 15.55
N HIS A 167 2.49 -17.97 16.38
CA HIS A 167 2.29 -17.38 17.71
C HIS A 167 2.28 -15.85 17.71
N GLN A 168 2.86 -15.20 16.69
CA GLN A 168 2.86 -13.73 16.55
C GLN A 168 2.42 -13.30 15.13
N TYR A 169 2.18 -12.01 14.92
CA TYR A 169 1.72 -11.47 13.63
C TYR A 169 2.52 -12.00 12.42
N GLY A 170 3.85 -11.92 12.47
CA GLY A 170 4.76 -12.47 11.45
C GLY A 170 5.24 -13.90 11.72
N ARG A 171 4.41 -14.73 12.39
CA ARG A 171 4.64 -16.07 12.95
C ARG A 171 5.42 -16.10 14.27
N THR A 172 6.54 -15.39 14.32
CA THR A 172 7.50 -15.37 15.44
C THR A 172 7.85 -13.93 15.84
N PRO A 173 8.57 -13.69 16.95
CA PRO A 173 9.06 -12.35 17.33
C PRO A 173 9.93 -11.68 16.25
N TYR A 174 10.55 -12.49 15.37
CA TYR A 174 11.39 -12.01 14.28
C TYR A 174 10.59 -11.48 13.08
N GLY A 175 9.27 -11.71 13.02
CA GLY A 175 8.43 -11.07 12.02
C GLY A 175 8.74 -11.44 10.57
N GLN A 176 9.32 -12.62 10.30
CA GLN A 176 9.78 -13.00 8.95
C GLN A 176 8.64 -13.32 7.97
N ARG A 177 7.44 -13.66 8.47
CA ARG A 177 6.32 -14.20 7.67
C ARG A 177 6.71 -15.45 6.88
N TYR A 178 7.62 -16.23 7.46
CA TYR A 178 8.12 -17.49 6.92
C TYR A 178 7.51 -18.66 7.67
N SER A 179 7.04 -19.67 6.95
CA SER A 179 6.68 -20.96 7.54
C SER A 179 7.67 -22.04 7.12
N PRO A 180 8.20 -22.83 8.07
CA PRO A 180 9.07 -23.97 7.75
C PRO A 180 8.30 -25.16 7.15
N LEU A 181 6.97 -25.06 6.97
CA LEU A 181 6.14 -26.09 6.36
C LEU A 181 6.36 -26.16 4.83
N ASP A 182 6.34 -27.37 4.29
CA ASP A 182 6.62 -27.66 2.87
C ASP A 182 5.63 -28.65 2.22
N GLN A 183 4.57 -29.04 2.93
CA GLN A 183 3.54 -29.95 2.39
C GLN A 183 2.85 -29.31 1.18
N ILE A 184 2.52 -28.02 1.27
CA ILE A 184 2.11 -27.19 0.13
C ILE A 184 3.39 -26.60 -0.50
N ASN A 185 3.59 -26.86 -1.79
CA ASN A 185 4.77 -26.45 -2.54
C ASN A 185 4.42 -26.10 -3.99
N ALA A 186 5.43 -25.63 -4.74
CA ALA A 186 5.25 -25.13 -6.10
C ALA A 186 4.65 -26.17 -7.07
N ASP A 187 4.83 -27.46 -6.81
CA ASP A 187 4.36 -28.55 -7.67
C ASP A 187 2.89 -28.91 -7.42
N ASN A 188 2.37 -28.69 -6.20
CA ASN A 188 1.04 -29.15 -5.81
C ASN A 188 0.05 -28.04 -5.43
N VAL A 189 0.51 -26.80 -5.23
CA VAL A 189 -0.35 -25.66 -4.80
C VAL A 189 -1.53 -25.40 -5.73
N ALA A 190 -1.42 -25.74 -7.02
CA ALA A 190 -2.51 -25.62 -7.99
C ALA A 190 -3.74 -26.49 -7.66
N THR A 191 -3.64 -27.42 -6.71
CA THR A 191 -4.71 -28.34 -6.31
C THR A 191 -5.41 -27.95 -5.00
N LEU A 192 -5.05 -26.81 -4.39
CA LEU A 192 -5.69 -26.34 -3.17
C LEU A 192 -7.21 -26.21 -3.32
N GLU A 193 -7.93 -26.69 -2.31
CA GLU A 193 -9.38 -26.56 -2.17
C GLU A 193 -9.75 -25.89 -0.85
N GLN A 194 -10.91 -25.25 -0.81
CA GLN A 194 -11.43 -24.62 0.40
C GLN A 194 -11.81 -25.69 1.42
N ALA A 195 -11.20 -25.66 2.60
CA ALA A 195 -11.47 -26.58 3.69
C ALA A 195 -12.72 -26.17 4.48
N TRP A 196 -12.76 -24.92 4.90
CA TRP A 196 -13.85 -24.35 5.70
C TRP A 196 -13.89 -22.83 5.56
N VAL A 197 -15.04 -22.25 5.94
CA VAL A 197 -15.27 -20.80 6.00
C VAL A 197 -16.00 -20.49 7.30
N PHE A 198 -15.53 -19.47 8.00
CA PHE A 198 -16.17 -18.90 9.17
C PHE A 198 -16.54 -17.44 8.86
N GLN A 199 -17.73 -17.02 9.29
CA GLN A 199 -18.18 -15.64 9.20
C GLN A 199 -18.30 -15.08 10.61
N THR A 200 -17.57 -14.00 10.90
CA THR A 200 -17.51 -13.48 12.26
C THR A 200 -18.83 -12.85 12.71
N GLY A 201 -19.69 -12.45 11.77
CA GLY A 201 -20.88 -11.65 12.01
C GLY A 201 -20.56 -10.17 12.24
N ASP A 202 -19.27 -9.80 12.25
CA ASP A 202 -18.83 -8.42 12.42
C ASP A 202 -18.70 -7.73 11.07
N VAL A 203 -19.71 -6.95 10.69
CA VAL A 203 -19.79 -6.28 9.39
C VAL A 203 -19.82 -4.77 9.57
N ARG A 204 -19.25 -4.05 8.58
CA ARG A 204 -19.30 -2.60 8.54
C ARG A 204 -20.74 -2.09 8.57
N ARG A 205 -21.00 -1.17 9.49
CA ARG A 205 -22.29 -0.48 9.71
C ARG A 205 -22.28 0.90 9.04
N SER A 206 -23.44 1.55 8.99
CA SER A 206 -23.59 2.85 8.33
C SER A 206 -22.96 4.02 9.11
N GLU A 207 -22.90 3.86 10.41
CA GLU A 207 -22.36 4.77 11.42
C GLU A 207 -20.85 4.63 11.61
N ASP A 208 -20.27 3.53 11.10
CA ASP A 208 -18.83 3.32 11.14
C ASP A 208 -18.09 4.33 10.26
N VAL A 209 -16.89 4.68 10.69
CA VAL A 209 -16.01 5.55 9.94
C VAL A 209 -15.74 4.95 8.55
N PRO A 210 -15.58 5.78 7.50
CA PRO A 210 -15.34 5.28 6.14
C PRO A 210 -14.22 4.26 6.07
N GLU A 211 -13.15 4.48 6.84
CA GLU A 211 -12.01 3.57 6.95
C GLU A 211 -12.23 2.46 7.99
N THR A 212 -13.19 1.59 7.70
CA THR A 212 -13.32 0.29 8.40
C THR A 212 -12.52 -0.75 7.62
N THR A 213 -11.55 -1.41 8.26
CA THR A 213 -10.68 -2.37 7.58
C THR A 213 -10.48 -3.65 8.41
N TYR A 214 -10.61 -4.80 7.75
CA TYR A 214 -10.41 -6.09 8.40
C TYR A 214 -9.08 -6.71 7.98
N GLN A 215 -8.01 -6.34 8.69
CA GLN A 215 -6.61 -6.58 8.31
C GLN A 215 -5.96 -7.72 9.12
N VAL A 216 -6.75 -8.53 9.82
CA VAL A 216 -6.25 -9.47 10.83
C VAL A 216 -5.41 -10.60 10.23
N THR A 217 -4.33 -10.94 10.92
CA THR A 217 -3.66 -12.24 10.76
C THR A 217 -3.94 -13.07 12.01
N PRO A 218 -4.73 -14.15 11.92
CA PRO A 218 -5.00 -14.99 13.07
C PRO A 218 -3.73 -15.64 13.63
N LEU A 219 -3.68 -15.80 14.95
CA LEU A 219 -2.68 -16.64 15.61
C LEU A 219 -3.15 -18.09 15.60
N LYS A 220 -2.24 -19.06 15.44
CA LYS A 220 -2.53 -20.49 15.60
C LYS A 220 -1.69 -21.06 16.74
N ILE A 221 -2.38 -21.43 17.82
CA ILE A 221 -1.79 -22.06 19.00
C ILE A 221 -2.44 -23.41 19.18
N LYS A 222 -1.66 -24.51 19.08
CA LYS A 222 -2.18 -25.88 19.18
C LYS A 222 -3.35 -26.12 18.20
N ASP A 223 -4.57 -26.27 18.68
CA ASP A 223 -5.79 -26.55 17.90
C ASP A 223 -6.70 -25.32 17.72
N THR A 224 -6.25 -24.14 18.15
CA THR A 224 -7.08 -22.94 18.22
C THR A 224 -6.49 -21.80 17.39
N LEU A 225 -7.37 -21.11 16.67
CA LEU A 225 -7.08 -19.86 16.00
C LEU A 225 -7.67 -18.70 16.82
N TYR A 226 -6.88 -17.66 17.08
CA TYR A 226 -7.32 -16.44 17.76
C TYR A 226 -7.26 -15.25 16.81
N LEU A 227 -8.33 -14.46 16.77
CA LEU A 227 -8.44 -13.27 15.91
C LEU A 227 -9.23 -12.16 16.60
N CYS A 228 -9.00 -10.93 16.14
CA CYS A 228 -9.89 -9.80 16.44
C CYS A 228 -10.78 -9.45 15.23
N THR A 229 -11.68 -8.49 15.39
CA THR A 229 -12.51 -7.90 14.33
C THR A 229 -12.42 -6.36 14.34
N PRO A 230 -12.89 -5.64 13.29
CA PRO A 230 -12.87 -4.17 13.27
C PRO A 230 -13.58 -3.49 14.45
N HIS A 231 -14.62 -4.10 15.02
CA HIS A 231 -15.28 -3.63 16.25
C HIS A 231 -14.61 -4.15 17.54
N SER A 232 -13.38 -4.62 17.43
CA SER A 232 -12.55 -5.13 18.53
C SER A 232 -13.13 -6.37 19.23
N TRP A 233 -13.93 -7.21 18.56
CA TRP A 233 -14.31 -8.50 19.16
C TRP A 233 -13.13 -9.45 19.13
N ALA A 234 -12.89 -10.19 20.21
CA ALA A 234 -11.96 -11.33 20.20
C ALA A 234 -12.74 -12.62 19.97
N ILE A 235 -12.23 -13.47 19.08
CA ILE A 235 -12.87 -14.73 18.71
C ILE A 235 -11.81 -15.84 18.71
N ALA A 236 -12.14 -16.96 19.32
CA ALA A 236 -11.40 -18.21 19.16
C ALA A 236 -12.21 -19.18 18.30
N ILE A 237 -11.56 -19.78 17.31
CA ILE A 237 -12.15 -20.82 16.47
C ILE A 237 -11.25 -22.05 16.42
N ASP A 238 -11.84 -23.22 16.22
CA ASP A 238 -11.12 -24.46 16.00
C ASP A 238 -10.37 -24.44 14.67
N ALA A 239 -9.06 -24.70 14.71
CA ALA A 239 -8.19 -24.58 13.54
C ALA A 239 -8.51 -25.59 12.42
N LYS A 240 -9.13 -26.73 12.76
CA LYS A 240 -9.44 -27.79 11.81
C LYS A 240 -10.80 -27.60 11.15
N THR A 241 -11.77 -27.11 11.90
CA THR A 241 -13.19 -27.08 11.50
C THR A 241 -13.74 -25.68 11.27
N GLY A 242 -13.06 -24.64 11.75
CA GLY A 242 -13.55 -23.26 11.72
C GLY A 242 -14.72 -23.00 12.67
N GLN A 243 -15.02 -23.92 13.60
CA GLN A 243 -16.10 -23.75 14.56
C GLN A 243 -15.70 -22.78 15.67
N GLU A 244 -16.58 -21.84 16.02
CA GLU A 244 -16.38 -20.93 17.14
C GLU A 244 -16.30 -21.69 18.47
N LYS A 245 -15.25 -21.41 19.24
CA LYS A 245 -15.05 -21.91 20.60
C LYS A 245 -15.61 -20.92 21.61
N TRP A 246 -15.21 -19.65 21.48
CA TRP A 246 -15.71 -18.56 22.31
C TRP A 246 -15.59 -17.22 21.58
N ARG A 247 -16.30 -16.22 22.11
CA ARG A 247 -16.29 -14.84 21.63
C ARG A 247 -16.40 -13.88 22.81
N PHE A 248 -15.64 -12.80 22.73
CA PHE A 248 -15.69 -11.68 23.65
C PHE A 248 -15.95 -10.38 22.90
N ASN A 249 -16.95 -9.62 23.34
CA ASN A 249 -17.24 -8.29 22.83
C ASN A 249 -16.91 -7.27 23.93
N PRO A 250 -15.91 -6.38 23.74
CA PRO A 250 -15.54 -5.37 24.72
C PRO A 250 -16.52 -4.20 24.84
N GLU A 251 -17.59 -4.18 24.04
CA GLU A 251 -18.61 -3.12 23.99
C GLU A 251 -18.02 -1.74 23.69
N VAL A 252 -17.05 -1.69 22.76
CA VAL A 252 -16.43 -0.43 22.32
C VAL A 252 -17.49 0.50 21.73
N PRO A 253 -17.63 1.74 22.23
CA PRO A 253 -18.65 2.67 21.76
C PRO A 253 -18.36 3.14 20.32
N ASP A 254 -19.41 3.54 19.62
CA ASP A 254 -19.28 4.18 18.32
C ASP A 254 -18.58 5.52 18.46
N ASN A 255 -17.57 5.75 17.62
CA ASN A 255 -16.87 7.02 17.59
C ASN A 255 -16.41 7.40 16.18
N THR A 256 -17.31 7.99 15.42
CA THR A 256 -17.14 9.39 15.02
C THR A 256 -15.72 9.81 14.67
N ASP A 257 -15.00 10.23 15.71
CA ASP A 257 -13.70 10.87 15.74
C ASP A 257 -12.48 10.01 15.49
N ARG A 258 -12.65 8.69 15.36
CA ARG A 258 -11.60 7.82 14.84
C ARG A 258 -11.32 8.10 13.37
N GLN A 259 -10.05 8.05 12.99
CA GLN A 259 -9.64 8.04 11.59
C GLN A 259 -9.77 6.62 11.00
N HIS A 260 -9.36 5.60 11.75
CA HIS A 260 -9.41 4.19 11.35
C HIS A 260 -10.21 3.34 12.33
N GLN A 261 -10.93 2.35 11.81
CA GLN A 261 -11.53 1.26 12.57
C GLN A 261 -10.96 -0.06 12.04
N THR A 262 -9.85 -0.48 12.64
CA THR A 262 -8.96 -1.50 12.09
C THR A 262 -8.54 -2.49 13.17
N CYS A 263 -8.47 -3.76 12.80
CA CYS A 263 -7.84 -4.81 13.61
C CYS A 263 -6.82 -5.57 12.75
N ARG A 264 -5.58 -5.66 13.22
CA ARG A 264 -4.50 -6.45 12.59
C ARG A 264 -4.15 -7.74 13.33
N GLY A 265 -4.54 -7.89 14.60
CA GLY A 265 -4.22 -9.08 15.38
C GLY A 265 -4.48 -8.94 16.87
N VAL A 266 -4.33 -10.06 17.55
CA VAL A 266 -4.23 -10.19 19.01
C VAL A 266 -2.85 -10.75 19.36
N THR A 267 -2.51 -10.79 20.64
CA THR A 267 -1.22 -11.33 21.12
C THR A 267 -1.47 -12.48 22.09
N TYR A 268 -0.71 -13.56 22.00
CA TYR A 268 -0.80 -14.71 22.90
C TYR A 268 0.38 -14.74 23.86
N TYR A 269 0.12 -15.15 25.10
CA TYR A 269 1.15 -15.48 26.08
C TYR A 269 0.76 -16.72 26.89
N GLN A 270 1.77 -17.52 27.24
CA GLN A 270 1.64 -18.63 28.18
C GLN A 270 2.57 -18.37 29.36
N ASP A 271 2.01 -18.23 30.55
CA ASP A 271 2.79 -18.28 31.78
C ASP A 271 3.26 -19.72 31.99
N SER A 272 4.58 -19.90 32.00
CA SER A 272 5.23 -21.20 32.21
C SER A 272 5.34 -21.62 33.68
N ALA A 273 5.12 -20.68 34.61
CA ALA A 273 5.08 -20.93 36.05
C ALA A 273 3.71 -21.42 36.53
N MET A 274 2.65 -21.11 35.79
CA MET A 274 1.29 -21.59 36.07
C MET A 274 1.02 -22.95 35.41
N ALA A 275 0.12 -23.73 36.02
CA ALA A 275 -0.41 -24.92 35.37
C ALA A 275 -1.19 -24.51 34.12
N ALA A 276 -1.00 -25.20 33.00
CA ALA A 276 -1.55 -24.78 31.69
C ALA A 276 -3.08 -24.67 31.66
N ASP A 277 -3.78 -25.37 32.56
CA ASP A 277 -5.24 -25.37 32.73
C ASP A 277 -5.73 -24.43 33.84
N ALA A 278 -4.83 -23.76 34.56
CA ALA A 278 -5.22 -22.74 35.52
C ALA A 278 -5.83 -21.53 34.80
N PRO A 279 -6.86 -20.89 35.38
CA PRO A 279 -7.42 -19.67 34.82
C PRO A 279 -6.33 -18.64 34.56
N CYS A 280 -6.36 -18.04 33.38
CA CYS A 280 -5.41 -17.05 32.91
C CYS A 280 -3.95 -17.51 32.81
N ALA A 281 -3.63 -18.80 32.91
CA ALA A 281 -2.29 -19.29 32.63
C ALA A 281 -1.90 -19.07 31.16
N SER A 282 -2.88 -19.13 30.26
CA SER A 282 -2.75 -18.75 28.85
C SER A 282 -3.62 -17.54 28.60
N ARG A 283 -3.06 -16.49 28.02
CA ARG A 283 -3.75 -15.21 27.81
C ARG A 283 -3.74 -14.81 26.34
N VAL A 284 -4.84 -14.21 25.90
CA VAL A 284 -4.95 -13.48 24.64
C VAL A 284 -5.18 -12.01 24.99
N TYR A 285 -4.28 -11.15 24.53
CA TYR A 285 -4.39 -9.71 24.71
C TYR A 285 -5.04 -9.06 23.50
N LEU A 286 -6.11 -8.33 23.77
CA LEU A 286 -6.93 -7.63 22.80
C LEU A 286 -6.69 -6.12 22.91
N PRO A 287 -5.96 -5.51 21.96
CA PRO A 287 -6.01 -4.07 21.78
C PRO A 287 -7.36 -3.66 21.19
N THR A 288 -7.90 -2.54 21.66
CA THR A 288 -9.23 -2.05 21.26
C THR A 288 -9.16 -0.64 20.67
N SER A 289 -10.17 -0.30 19.86
CA SER A 289 -10.27 1.02 19.22
C SER A 289 -10.73 2.16 20.17
N ASP A 290 -10.93 1.87 21.45
CA ASP A 290 -11.10 2.85 22.53
C ASP A 290 -9.92 2.86 23.52
N ALA A 291 -8.73 2.46 23.04
CA ALA A 291 -7.46 2.57 23.76
C ALA A 291 -7.36 1.74 25.05
N ARG A 292 -8.09 0.63 25.14
CA ARG A 292 -7.88 -0.41 26.15
C ARG A 292 -7.02 -1.55 25.60
N LEU A 293 -6.19 -2.11 26.47
CA LEU A 293 -5.57 -3.41 26.29
C LEU A 293 -6.18 -4.39 27.30
N ILE A 294 -6.92 -5.38 26.80
CA ILE A 294 -7.69 -6.31 27.65
C ILE A 294 -7.04 -7.69 27.62
N ALA A 295 -6.81 -8.28 28.79
CA ALA A 295 -6.32 -9.66 28.91
C ALA A 295 -7.49 -10.64 29.06
N LEU A 296 -7.54 -11.64 28.18
CA LEU A 296 -8.56 -12.69 28.16
C LEU A 296 -7.91 -14.05 28.39
N ASP A 297 -8.55 -14.94 29.12
CA ASP A 297 -8.15 -16.35 29.20
C ASP A 297 -8.32 -16.99 27.82
N ALA A 298 -7.25 -17.61 27.31
CA ALA A 298 -7.22 -18.15 25.97
C ALA A 298 -8.21 -19.31 25.76
N ASN A 299 -8.58 -20.04 26.82
CA ASN A 299 -9.44 -21.23 26.72
C ASN A 299 -10.92 -20.89 26.67
N ASN A 300 -11.36 -19.82 27.33
CA ASN A 300 -12.78 -19.50 27.49
C ASN A 300 -13.17 -18.04 27.16
N GLY A 301 -12.20 -17.14 26.95
CA GLY A 301 -12.44 -15.74 26.64
C GLY A 301 -12.90 -14.89 27.83
N GLU A 302 -12.84 -15.41 29.06
CA GLU A 302 -13.13 -14.64 30.27
C GLU A 302 -12.01 -13.63 30.54
N VAL A 303 -12.38 -12.45 31.06
CA VAL A 303 -11.41 -11.41 31.42
C VAL A 303 -10.53 -11.88 32.56
N CYS A 304 -9.22 -11.67 32.45
CA CYS A 304 -8.24 -11.97 33.48
C CYS A 304 -8.15 -10.82 34.50
N PRO A 305 -8.79 -10.91 35.68
CA PRO A 305 -8.99 -9.77 36.56
C PRO A 305 -7.69 -9.24 37.19
N ASP A 306 -6.64 -10.05 37.22
CA ASP A 306 -5.35 -9.70 37.84
C ASP A 306 -4.46 -8.84 36.93
N PHE A 307 -4.86 -8.59 35.68
CA PHE A 307 -4.11 -7.77 34.74
C PHE A 307 -4.62 -6.31 34.75
N GLY A 308 -3.76 -5.35 35.05
CA GLY A 308 -4.11 -3.93 35.10
C GLY A 308 -5.27 -3.64 36.07
N ASP A 309 -6.19 -2.77 35.66
CA ASP A 309 -7.43 -2.52 36.37
C ASP A 309 -8.52 -3.49 35.91
N GLN A 310 -8.75 -4.55 36.70
CA GLN A 310 -9.79 -5.56 36.45
C GLN A 310 -9.73 -6.21 35.05
N GLY A 311 -8.52 -6.48 34.58
CA GLY A 311 -8.25 -7.08 33.27
C GLY A 311 -7.96 -6.10 32.15
N THR A 312 -7.85 -4.81 32.45
CA THR A 312 -7.65 -3.74 31.47
C THR A 312 -6.48 -2.83 31.81
N VAL A 313 -5.63 -2.55 30.83
CA VAL A 313 -4.69 -1.42 30.85
C VAL A 313 -5.25 -0.29 29.97
N HIS A 314 -5.29 0.93 30.52
CA HIS A 314 -5.74 2.14 29.84
C HIS A 314 -4.58 2.85 29.15
N LEU A 315 -4.57 2.82 27.81
CA LEU A 315 -3.45 3.33 27.03
C LEU A 315 -3.47 4.85 26.90
N GLU A 316 -4.51 5.57 27.31
CA GLU A 316 -4.49 7.03 27.32
C GLU A 316 -3.84 7.66 28.58
N GLU A 317 -3.46 6.84 29.56
CA GLU A 317 -2.90 7.34 30.81
C GLU A 317 -1.63 8.19 30.58
N GLY A 318 -1.55 9.33 31.27
CA GLY A 318 -0.42 10.27 31.16
C GLY A 318 -0.38 11.10 29.86
N MET A 319 -1.33 10.93 28.93
CA MET A 319 -1.34 11.69 27.68
C MET A 319 -1.99 13.08 27.83
N PRO A 320 -1.34 14.16 27.37
CA PRO A 320 -1.99 15.46 27.27
C PRO A 320 -2.97 15.47 26.09
N TYR A 321 -4.01 16.31 26.15
CA TYR A 321 -4.98 16.48 25.07
C TYR A 321 -5.60 15.15 24.62
N ASN A 322 -6.54 14.62 25.40
CA ASN A 322 -7.18 13.32 25.15
C ASN A 322 -8.64 13.45 24.64
N PRO A 323 -8.90 14.00 23.43
CA PRO A 323 -10.21 13.86 22.82
C PRO A 323 -10.44 12.40 22.43
N VAL A 324 -11.65 11.90 22.73
CA VAL A 324 -12.02 10.51 22.48
C VAL A 324 -11.87 10.19 20.99
N GLY A 325 -11.18 9.09 20.67
CA GLY A 325 -11.02 8.61 19.28
C GLY A 325 -9.80 9.15 18.54
N TYR A 326 -8.96 9.99 19.17
CA TYR A 326 -7.71 10.43 18.55
C TYR A 326 -6.52 9.52 18.83
N TYR A 327 -6.61 8.65 19.84
CA TYR A 327 -5.63 7.62 20.14
C TYR A 327 -6.30 6.26 20.28
N TYR A 328 -5.73 5.23 19.67
CA TYR A 328 -6.19 3.84 19.74
C TYR A 328 -5.11 2.90 19.19
N SER A 329 -5.24 1.60 19.39
CA SER A 329 -4.33 0.63 18.78
C SER A 329 -5.00 -0.10 17.63
N THR A 330 -4.31 -0.12 16.49
CA THR A 330 -4.72 -0.86 15.28
C THR A 330 -3.94 -2.18 15.12
N SER A 331 -2.85 -2.35 15.86
CA SER A 331 -1.89 -3.45 15.76
C SER A 331 -1.77 -4.23 17.07
N PRO A 332 -1.50 -5.55 17.02
CA PRO A 332 -1.22 -6.32 18.22
C PRO A 332 0.07 -5.83 18.91
N PRO A 333 0.12 -5.84 20.27
CA PRO A 333 1.36 -5.64 20.99
C PRO A 333 2.36 -6.79 20.77
N VAL A 334 3.62 -6.55 21.08
CA VAL A 334 4.64 -7.60 21.11
C VAL A 334 4.82 -8.10 22.53
N VAL A 335 4.85 -9.41 22.72
CA VAL A 335 5.32 -10.01 23.97
C VAL A 335 6.76 -10.46 23.81
N ALA A 336 7.63 -9.97 24.69
CA ALA A 336 9.05 -10.34 24.75
C ALA A 336 9.60 -10.11 26.17
N ASP A 337 10.41 -11.04 26.67
CA ASP A 337 11.11 -10.97 27.96
C ASP A 337 10.18 -10.63 29.15
N GLY A 338 9.04 -11.34 29.20
CA GLY A 338 8.01 -11.15 30.24
C GLY A 338 7.27 -9.81 30.18
N LYS A 339 7.41 -9.05 29.08
CA LYS A 339 6.77 -7.74 28.90
C LYS A 339 5.82 -7.77 27.72
N ILE A 340 4.74 -7.01 27.81
CA ILE A 340 3.85 -6.68 26.70
C ILE A 340 4.08 -5.22 26.29
N ILE A 341 4.54 -5.03 25.05
CA ILE A 341 5.05 -3.76 24.54
C ILE A 341 4.14 -3.25 23.43
N ILE A 342 3.66 -2.03 23.58
CA ILE A 342 2.61 -1.45 22.74
C ILE A 342 2.86 0.03 22.41
N GLY A 343 2.68 0.37 21.14
CA GLY A 343 2.47 1.73 20.66
C GLY A 343 1.00 1.96 20.30
N GLY A 344 0.68 3.11 19.72
CA GLY A 344 -0.68 3.37 19.23
C GLY A 344 -0.69 4.21 17.97
N ALA A 345 -1.84 4.20 17.30
CA ALA A 345 -2.18 5.16 16.26
C ALA A 345 -2.66 6.47 16.91
N VAL A 346 -2.18 7.57 16.39
CA VAL A 346 -2.65 8.93 16.70
C VAL A 346 -3.30 9.47 15.43
N ASN A 347 -4.38 10.23 15.55
CA ASN A 347 -4.98 10.87 14.37
C ASN A 347 -4.03 11.93 13.79
N ASP A 348 -3.58 11.71 12.56
CA ASP A 348 -2.37 12.35 12.05
C ASP A 348 -2.55 13.83 11.64
N ASN A 349 -3.72 14.19 11.08
CA ASN A 349 -3.86 15.46 10.36
C ASN A 349 -5.04 16.33 10.84
N TYR A 350 -5.31 16.25 12.15
CA TYR A 350 -6.42 16.95 12.79
C TYR A 350 -6.01 18.24 13.48
N SER A 351 -4.92 18.23 14.25
CA SER A 351 -4.50 19.37 15.08
C SER A 351 -3.00 19.32 15.38
N THR A 352 -2.42 20.46 15.71
CA THR A 352 -1.08 20.55 16.33
C THR A 352 -1.09 20.20 17.84
N LYS A 353 -2.19 19.64 18.34
CA LYS A 353 -2.39 19.21 19.73
C LYS A 353 -3.12 17.86 19.75
N SER A 354 -2.35 16.79 19.66
CA SER A 354 -2.79 15.39 19.73
C SER A 354 -2.03 14.65 20.83
N GLN A 355 -2.52 13.45 21.15
CA GLN A 355 -1.89 12.53 22.09
C GLN A 355 -0.43 12.21 21.71
N SER A 356 0.31 11.71 22.70
CA SER A 356 1.69 11.26 22.54
C SER A 356 1.76 9.93 21.78
N GLY A 357 2.82 9.75 20.99
CA GLY A 357 3.17 8.50 20.36
C GLY A 357 3.94 7.51 21.24
N VAL A 358 3.96 7.73 22.56
CA VAL A 358 4.72 6.95 23.55
C VAL A 358 4.57 5.44 23.37
N ILE A 359 5.71 4.74 23.44
CA ILE A 359 5.82 3.28 23.47
C ILE A 359 5.90 2.85 24.93
N ARG A 360 5.14 1.83 25.33
CA ARG A 360 5.12 1.38 26.74
C ARG A 360 5.29 -0.12 26.84
N ALA A 361 6.03 -0.54 27.86
CA ALA A 361 6.13 -1.93 28.25
C ALA A 361 5.47 -2.14 29.61
N TYR A 362 4.54 -3.08 29.63
CA TYR A 362 3.90 -3.53 30.85
C TYR A 362 4.39 -4.93 31.19
N ASP A 363 4.39 -5.28 32.47
CA ASP A 363 4.53 -6.66 32.90
C ASP A 363 3.42 -7.50 32.27
N VAL A 364 3.78 -8.63 31.66
CA VAL A 364 2.84 -9.42 30.88
C VAL A 364 1.73 -10.03 31.76
N ASP A 365 2.04 -10.38 33.00
CA ASP A 365 1.10 -11.06 33.90
C ASP A 365 0.18 -10.08 34.63
N SER A 366 0.75 -9.00 35.17
CA SER A 366 0.07 -8.05 36.06
C SER A 366 -0.39 -6.77 35.37
N GLY A 367 0.16 -6.42 34.20
CA GLY A 367 -0.14 -5.16 33.52
C GLY A 367 0.47 -3.92 34.19
N GLU A 368 1.39 -4.09 35.15
CA GLU A 368 2.13 -2.97 35.75
C GLU A 368 3.06 -2.32 34.71
N LEU A 369 3.08 -0.98 34.64
CA LEU A 369 3.97 -0.26 33.72
C LEU A 369 5.43 -0.38 34.19
N ILE A 370 6.28 -0.99 33.36
CA ILE A 370 7.70 -1.22 33.66
C ILE A 370 8.57 -0.06 33.14
N TRP A 371 8.38 0.32 31.88
CA TRP A 371 9.05 1.45 31.26
C TRP A 371 8.18 2.10 30.19
N ASN A 372 8.47 3.36 29.89
CA ASN A 372 7.90 4.10 28.76
C ASN A 372 9.02 4.69 27.91
N TRP A 373 8.80 4.89 26.62
CA TRP A 373 9.69 5.64 25.76
C TRP A 373 8.89 6.63 24.93
N ASP A 374 9.14 7.91 25.16
CA ASP A 374 8.54 9.01 24.44
C ASP A 374 9.64 9.73 23.65
N SER A 375 9.51 9.78 22.33
CA SER A 375 10.55 10.36 21.47
C SER A 375 10.77 11.86 21.71
N GLY A 376 9.82 12.56 22.35
CA GLY A 376 10.00 13.95 22.79
C GLY A 376 10.87 14.09 24.05
N ASN A 377 11.13 12.99 24.76
CA ASN A 377 11.94 12.94 25.97
C ASN A 377 12.62 11.57 26.13
N PRO A 378 13.49 11.19 25.17
CA PRO A 378 13.90 9.80 24.93
C PRO A 378 14.74 9.18 26.06
N GLU A 379 15.35 10.01 26.91
CA GLU A 379 16.18 9.56 28.03
C GLU A 379 15.35 9.20 29.28
N GLN A 380 14.11 9.70 29.38
CA GLN A 380 13.24 9.46 30.54
C GLN A 380 12.41 8.21 30.32
N THR A 381 12.98 7.07 30.68
CA THR A 381 12.39 5.77 30.38
C THR A 381 11.65 5.10 31.55
N GLU A 382 11.85 5.60 32.77
CA GLU A 382 11.07 5.19 33.93
C GLU A 382 9.62 5.69 33.82
N PRO A 383 8.66 4.98 34.45
CA PRO A 383 7.27 5.44 34.56
C PRO A 383 7.18 6.89 35.07
N ILE A 384 6.46 7.73 34.34
CA ILE A 384 6.34 9.14 34.69
C ILE A 384 5.64 9.33 36.06
N PRO A 385 6.10 10.27 36.90
CA PRO A 385 5.45 10.57 38.17
C PRO A 385 4.03 11.13 38.00
N GLU A 386 3.19 10.94 39.03
CA GLU A 386 1.83 11.49 39.08
C GLU A 386 1.83 13.01 38.79
N GLY A 387 0.93 13.43 37.89
CA GLY A 387 0.77 14.82 37.48
C GLY A 387 1.71 15.29 36.36
N GLN A 388 2.68 14.46 35.94
CA GLN A 388 3.43 14.68 34.70
C GLN A 388 2.67 14.10 33.50
N THR A 389 3.02 14.55 32.30
CA THR A 389 2.41 14.08 31.06
C THR A 389 3.46 13.83 30.00
N TYR A 390 3.18 12.91 29.10
CA TYR A 390 3.98 12.69 27.89
C TYR A 390 3.95 13.91 26.95
N THR A 391 4.85 13.92 25.97
CA THR A 391 4.99 14.96 24.95
C THR A 391 3.85 14.86 23.95
N ALA A 392 3.12 15.96 23.76
CA ALA A 392 2.06 16.02 22.76
C ALA A 392 2.64 15.91 21.33
N ASN A 393 1.95 15.16 20.47
CA ASN A 393 2.32 14.90 19.07
C ASN A 393 3.68 14.21 18.86
N SER A 394 4.28 13.55 19.85
CA SER A 394 5.47 12.76 19.53
C SER A 394 5.15 11.68 18.50
N PRO A 395 6.08 11.37 17.57
CA PRO A 395 5.95 10.30 16.59
C PRO A 395 5.35 9.03 17.16
N ASN A 396 4.31 8.52 16.50
CA ASN A 396 3.58 7.33 16.93
C ASN A 396 4.18 6.05 16.33
N SER A 397 3.77 4.90 16.85
CA SER A 397 3.98 3.59 16.22
C SER A 397 2.65 2.88 16.13
N TRP A 398 2.03 2.96 14.96
CA TRP A 398 0.76 2.30 14.66
C TRP A 398 0.94 0.90 14.08
N SER A 399 2.17 0.51 13.72
CA SER A 399 2.50 -0.81 13.15
C SER A 399 2.85 -1.85 14.23
N VAL A 400 3.31 -3.01 13.81
CA VAL A 400 3.79 -4.09 14.68
C VAL A 400 5.30 -4.00 14.81
N SER A 401 5.86 -4.21 16.00
CA SER A 401 7.30 -4.26 16.25
C SER A 401 7.86 -5.69 16.10
N SER A 402 9.18 -5.83 16.00
CA SER A 402 9.88 -7.12 16.11
C SER A 402 10.79 -7.11 17.32
N ALA A 403 11.07 -8.26 17.93
CA ALA A 403 11.92 -8.35 19.11
C ALA A 403 12.95 -9.49 18.98
N ASP A 404 14.12 -9.26 19.57
CA ASP A 404 15.20 -10.23 19.72
C ASP A 404 15.60 -10.29 21.20
N GLU A 405 15.07 -11.28 21.91
CA GLU A 405 15.31 -11.47 23.34
C GLU A 405 16.77 -11.81 23.65
N GLU A 406 17.49 -12.47 22.73
CA GLU A 406 18.91 -12.79 22.93
C GLU A 406 19.79 -11.54 22.95
N LEU A 407 19.42 -10.54 22.14
CA LEU A 407 20.07 -9.23 22.14
C LEU A 407 19.46 -8.26 23.17
N GLY A 408 18.34 -8.62 23.81
CA GLY A 408 17.62 -7.75 24.73
C GLY A 408 17.03 -6.52 24.04
N MET A 409 16.59 -6.62 22.78
CA MET A 409 16.13 -5.47 21.99
C MET A 409 14.76 -5.65 21.34
N ILE A 410 14.02 -4.54 21.24
CA ILE A 410 12.82 -4.39 20.40
C ILE A 410 13.07 -3.33 19.32
N TYR A 411 12.59 -3.59 18.12
CA TYR A 411 12.72 -2.71 16.96
C TYR A 411 11.35 -2.15 16.61
N VAL A 412 11.20 -0.84 16.82
CA VAL A 412 9.95 -0.10 16.69
C VAL A 412 9.99 0.73 15.41
N PRO A 413 9.12 0.46 14.43
CA PRO A 413 8.93 1.34 13.28
C PRO A 413 8.07 2.55 13.69
N LEU A 414 8.52 3.76 13.35
CA LEU A 414 7.86 5.01 13.72
C LEU A 414 7.28 5.74 12.51
N GLY A 415 6.14 6.38 12.74
CA GLY A 415 5.59 7.40 11.88
C GLY A 415 6.29 8.75 12.07
N ASN A 416 5.66 9.82 11.62
CA ASN A 416 6.17 11.17 11.80
C ASN A 416 5.43 11.95 12.91
N LYS A 417 5.87 13.20 13.15
CA LYS A 417 5.18 14.11 14.05
C LYS A 417 3.98 14.77 13.37
N VAL A 418 2.80 14.55 13.95
CA VAL A 418 1.53 15.21 13.65
C VAL A 418 1.62 16.76 13.78
N PRO A 419 1.13 17.54 12.79
CA PRO A 419 0.60 17.11 11.48
C PRO A 419 1.67 16.79 10.44
N ASP A 420 1.42 15.78 9.61
CA ASP A 420 2.48 15.12 8.85
C ASP A 420 3.10 15.99 7.75
N GLN A 421 2.28 16.81 7.10
CA GLN A 421 2.73 17.67 5.98
C GLN A 421 3.26 19.03 6.45
N LEU A 422 3.37 19.25 7.76
CA LEU A 422 3.78 20.52 8.37
C LEU A 422 4.84 20.25 9.46
N GLY A 423 6.11 20.43 9.10
CA GLY A 423 7.26 20.10 9.94
C GLY A 423 7.73 21.22 10.87
N MET A 424 7.23 22.44 10.69
CA MET A 424 7.69 23.59 11.46
C MET A 424 7.52 23.42 12.99
N GLY A 425 8.56 23.78 13.75
CA GLY A 425 8.53 23.73 15.22
C GLY A 425 8.63 22.33 15.82
N ARG A 426 9.12 21.33 15.07
CA ARG A 426 9.61 20.06 15.64
C ARG A 426 10.84 20.34 16.53
N SER A 427 10.95 19.64 17.67
CA SER A 427 12.17 19.66 18.48
C SER A 427 13.25 18.79 17.84
N GLU A 428 14.49 18.93 18.28
CA GLU A 428 15.61 18.13 17.78
C GLU A 428 15.39 16.63 18.04
N GLU A 429 14.86 16.29 19.21
CA GLU A 429 14.53 14.91 19.58
C GLU A 429 13.44 14.35 18.67
N VAL A 430 12.35 15.08 18.49
CA VAL A 430 11.26 14.65 17.60
C VAL A 430 11.73 14.53 16.15
N GLU A 431 12.59 15.42 15.67
CA GLU A 431 13.18 15.26 14.34
C GLU A 431 14.05 14.02 14.23
N THR A 432 14.80 13.67 15.27
CA THR A 432 15.69 12.50 15.25
C THR A 432 14.92 11.19 15.07
N TYR A 433 13.73 11.09 15.68
CA TYR A 433 12.95 9.85 15.70
C TYR A 433 11.78 9.80 14.70
N SER A 434 11.44 10.90 14.03
CA SER A 434 10.39 10.89 13.00
C SER A 434 10.81 10.03 11.80
N SER A 435 9.86 9.23 11.28
CA SER A 435 10.01 8.41 10.08
C SER A 435 11.25 7.52 10.15
N SER A 436 11.36 6.73 11.22
CA SER A 436 12.56 6.00 11.59
C SER A 436 12.29 4.57 12.08
N ILE A 437 13.34 3.76 12.16
CA ILE A 437 13.36 2.52 12.92
C ILE A 437 14.21 2.76 14.16
N VAL A 438 13.66 2.49 15.33
CA VAL A 438 14.35 2.67 16.62
C VAL A 438 14.52 1.32 17.30
N ALA A 439 15.74 1.01 17.75
CA ALA A 439 15.98 -0.08 18.66
C ALA A 439 15.96 0.42 20.11
N LEU A 440 15.13 -0.20 20.94
CA LEU A 440 15.04 0.05 22.37
C LEU A 440 15.48 -1.20 23.13
N SER A 441 16.11 -1.00 24.29
CA SER A 441 16.34 -2.07 25.26
C SER A 441 15.01 -2.65 25.74
N LEU A 442 14.87 -3.97 25.74
CA LEU A 442 13.72 -4.67 26.33
C LEU A 442 13.64 -4.47 27.85
N GLU A 443 14.79 -4.34 28.52
CA GLU A 443 14.86 -4.20 29.97
C GLU A 443 14.38 -2.80 30.42
N THR A 444 14.85 -1.76 29.73
CA THR A 444 14.74 -0.38 30.22
C THR A 444 14.01 0.58 29.28
N GLY A 445 13.76 0.21 28.02
CA GLY A 445 13.24 1.14 27.02
C GLY A 445 14.26 2.16 26.51
N GLN A 446 15.53 2.10 26.95
CA GLN A 446 16.57 3.02 26.48
C GLN A 446 16.93 2.79 25.02
N VAL A 447 17.10 3.88 24.28
CA VAL A 447 17.51 3.87 22.87
C VAL A 447 18.89 3.24 22.74
N GLN A 448 18.97 2.21 21.90
CA GLN A 448 20.24 1.58 21.50
C GLN A 448 20.77 2.21 20.21
N TRP A 449 19.89 2.42 19.24
CA TRP A 449 20.18 3.12 18.00
C TRP A 449 18.89 3.59 17.31
N VAL A 450 19.03 4.55 16.38
CA VAL A 450 17.96 5.02 15.51
C VAL A 450 18.46 5.11 14.07
N ARG A 451 17.65 4.65 13.11
CA ARG A 451 17.87 4.85 11.68
C ARG A 451 16.71 5.63 11.09
N GLN A 452 16.94 6.93 10.87
CA GLN A 452 15.99 7.78 10.17
C GLN A 452 15.94 7.43 8.68
N THR A 453 14.74 7.31 8.13
CA THR A 453 14.49 6.97 6.72
C THR A 453 14.07 8.17 5.88
N VAL A 454 13.59 9.24 6.53
CA VAL A 454 13.31 10.53 5.89
C VAL A 454 13.72 11.66 6.84
N HIS A 455 14.62 12.53 6.39
CA HIS A 455 14.98 13.76 7.08
C HIS A 455 13.88 14.79 6.92
N HIS A 456 13.36 15.33 8.04
CA HIS A 456 12.33 16.36 8.06
C HIS A 456 11.14 16.03 7.14
N ASP A 457 10.40 14.98 7.49
CA ASP A 457 9.30 14.44 6.68
C ASP A 457 8.13 15.43 6.55
N LEU A 458 7.72 15.71 5.31
CA LEU A 458 6.58 16.56 4.93
C LEU A 458 5.55 15.83 4.05
N TRP A 459 5.64 14.50 3.96
CA TRP A 459 4.97 13.69 2.94
C TRP A 459 4.20 12.50 3.52
N ASP A 460 4.17 12.34 4.85
CA ASP A 460 3.59 11.16 5.52
C ASP A 460 4.28 9.87 4.99
N MET A 461 5.60 9.84 5.19
CA MET A 461 6.49 8.76 4.77
C MET A 461 6.96 7.95 5.98
N ASP A 462 6.00 7.56 6.82
CA ASP A 462 6.16 6.62 7.92
C ASP A 462 6.95 5.37 7.52
N VAL A 463 7.57 4.72 8.51
CA VAL A 463 7.94 3.32 8.40
C VAL A 463 6.72 2.50 8.81
N PRO A 464 5.96 1.94 7.84
CA PRO A 464 4.60 1.48 8.13
C PRO A 464 4.58 0.02 8.58
N ALA A 465 5.69 -0.71 8.45
CA ALA A 465 5.76 -2.15 8.41
C ALA A 465 6.57 -2.73 9.57
N GLN A 466 6.19 -3.93 10.04
CA GLN A 466 7.01 -4.70 10.97
C GLN A 466 8.37 -5.00 10.35
N PRO A 467 9.49 -4.62 10.99
CA PRO A 467 10.81 -5.08 10.57
C PRO A 467 10.92 -6.61 10.66
N ALA A 468 11.63 -7.22 9.72
CA ALA A 468 11.90 -8.67 9.74
C ALA A 468 13.34 -8.94 10.17
N LEU A 469 13.55 -9.85 11.11
CA LEU A 469 14.86 -10.21 11.64
C LEU A 469 15.31 -11.55 11.05
N LEU A 470 16.57 -11.63 10.64
CA LEU A 470 17.21 -12.86 10.19
C LEU A 470 18.73 -12.72 10.33
N ASP A 471 19.47 -13.80 10.19
CA ASP A 471 20.91 -13.70 10.00
C ASP A 471 21.25 -13.72 8.50
N ILE A 472 22.07 -12.77 8.06
CA ILE A 472 22.55 -12.68 6.68
C ILE A 472 23.99 -13.14 6.61
N THR A 473 24.27 -14.19 5.83
CA THR A 473 25.63 -14.51 5.41
C THR A 473 26.10 -13.51 4.34
N THR A 474 27.11 -12.71 4.66
CA THR A 474 27.76 -11.77 3.74
C THR A 474 28.65 -12.51 2.74
N ASP A 475 29.12 -11.82 1.71
CA ASP A 475 30.00 -12.42 0.68
C ASP A 475 31.35 -12.90 1.24
N ASP A 476 31.81 -12.30 2.34
CA ASP A 476 33.01 -12.73 3.07
C ASP A 476 32.75 -13.94 3.99
N GLY A 477 31.51 -14.44 4.05
CA GLY A 477 31.09 -15.60 4.83
C GLY A 477 30.79 -15.29 6.31
N GLU A 478 30.72 -14.01 6.70
CA GLU A 478 30.31 -13.61 8.04
C GLU A 478 28.79 -13.67 8.17
N ASN A 479 28.28 -14.23 9.26
CA ASN A 479 26.86 -14.18 9.60
C ASN A 479 26.58 -12.93 10.43
N VAL A 480 25.86 -11.98 9.84
CA VAL A 480 25.49 -10.72 10.49
C VAL A 480 24.02 -10.81 10.92
N PRO A 481 23.71 -10.54 12.20
CA PRO A 481 22.32 -10.46 12.64
C PRO A 481 21.67 -9.23 12.00
N ALA A 482 20.76 -9.46 11.08
CA ALA A 482 20.19 -8.46 10.19
C ALA A 482 18.74 -8.12 10.55
N LEU A 483 18.34 -6.91 10.19
CA LEU A 483 16.98 -6.38 10.17
C LEU A 483 16.66 -5.90 8.75
N VAL A 484 15.48 -6.25 8.25
CA VAL A 484 14.94 -5.80 6.96
C VAL A 484 13.71 -4.92 7.21
N GLY A 485 13.83 -3.63 6.93
CA GLY A 485 12.78 -2.63 7.12
C GLY A 485 12.28 -2.04 5.79
N PRO A 486 11.12 -2.47 5.27
CA PRO A 486 10.51 -1.86 4.09
C PRO A 486 9.77 -0.56 4.44
N THR A 487 9.85 0.46 3.58
CA THR A 487 9.27 1.78 3.86
C THR A 487 8.22 2.25 2.84
N LYS A 488 7.46 3.30 3.18
CA LYS A 488 6.55 3.98 2.23
C LYS A 488 7.30 4.54 1.02
N GLN A 489 8.58 4.92 1.18
CA GLN A 489 9.38 5.40 0.06
C GLN A 489 9.79 4.26 -0.89
N GLY A 490 9.68 2.99 -0.48
CA GLY A 490 10.05 1.84 -1.31
C GLY A 490 11.49 1.40 -1.15
N ASP A 491 12.25 2.08 -0.30
CA ASP A 491 13.57 1.68 0.13
C ASP A 491 13.47 0.49 1.11
N ILE A 492 14.39 -0.47 0.99
CA ILE A 492 14.51 -1.59 1.92
C ILE A 492 15.80 -1.40 2.70
N TYR A 493 15.67 -1.07 3.98
CA TYR A 493 16.82 -0.93 4.87
C TYR A 493 17.22 -2.30 5.40
N VAL A 494 18.37 -2.80 4.95
CA VAL A 494 18.99 -4.03 5.46
C VAL A 494 20.13 -3.64 6.38
N LEU A 495 19.91 -3.76 7.69
CA LEU A 495 20.76 -3.20 8.74
C LEU A 495 21.30 -4.32 9.63
N ASP A 496 22.49 -4.15 10.21
CA ASP A 496 22.92 -4.92 11.38
C ASP A 496 22.02 -4.54 12.55
N ARG A 497 21.21 -5.48 13.04
CA ARG A 497 20.20 -5.19 14.05
C ARG A 497 20.81 -4.81 15.41
N ARG A 498 22.09 -5.10 15.66
CA ARG A 498 22.80 -4.69 16.89
C ARG A 498 23.12 -3.20 16.92
N THR A 499 23.38 -2.60 15.77
CA THR A 499 23.96 -1.24 15.68
C THR A 499 23.15 -0.28 14.82
N GLY A 500 22.22 -0.80 14.01
CA GLY A 500 21.48 -0.03 13.02
C GLY A 500 22.30 0.35 11.78
N GLU A 501 23.55 -0.11 11.67
CA GLU A 501 24.43 0.19 10.54
C GLU A 501 24.04 -0.59 9.28
N PRO A 502 24.12 0.01 8.09
CA PRO A 502 23.69 -0.63 6.84
C PRO A 502 24.59 -1.82 6.46
N ILE A 503 23.98 -2.97 6.23
CA ILE A 503 24.61 -4.12 5.54
C ILE A 503 24.58 -3.88 4.03
N ILE A 504 23.40 -3.47 3.52
CA ILE A 504 23.28 -2.93 2.16
C ILE A 504 23.49 -1.41 2.24
N PRO A 505 24.39 -0.82 1.43
CA PRO A 505 24.74 0.59 1.53
C PRO A 505 23.53 1.53 1.46
N VAL A 506 23.57 2.57 2.29
CA VAL A 506 22.63 3.70 2.28
C VAL A 506 23.41 4.96 1.93
N LYS A 507 22.87 5.77 1.01
CA LYS A 507 23.51 6.99 0.48
C LYS A 507 22.63 8.20 0.69
N GLU A 508 23.25 9.32 1.04
CA GLU A 508 22.59 10.63 1.01
C GLU A 508 22.48 11.14 -0.43
N VAL A 509 21.24 11.31 -0.91
CA VAL A 509 20.95 11.86 -2.24
C VAL A 509 20.35 13.26 -2.12
N PRO A 510 20.67 14.20 -3.02
CA PRO A 510 20.05 15.53 -3.02
C PRO A 510 18.53 15.47 -3.12
N ALA A 511 17.83 16.29 -2.35
CA ALA A 511 16.37 16.39 -2.36
C ALA A 511 15.90 17.78 -2.81
N PRO A 512 14.70 17.90 -3.43
CA PRO A 512 14.13 19.18 -3.83
C PRO A 512 13.93 20.15 -2.67
N GLY A 513 14.09 21.44 -2.95
CA GLY A 513 13.93 22.51 -1.97
C GLY A 513 12.63 23.31 -2.09
N GLY A 514 12.58 24.44 -1.38
CA GLY A 514 11.55 25.46 -1.55
C GLY A 514 10.22 25.11 -0.88
N ALA A 515 10.28 24.76 0.42
CA ALA A 515 9.12 24.79 1.31
C ALA A 515 8.59 26.22 1.50
N ILE A 516 7.46 26.32 2.19
CA ILE A 516 6.89 27.59 2.66
C ILE A 516 7.83 28.33 3.63
N PRO A 517 7.72 29.66 3.79
CA PRO A 517 8.62 30.44 4.64
C PRO A 517 8.64 30.04 6.12
N GLU A 518 7.55 29.46 6.61
CA GLU A 518 7.42 28.97 7.99
C GLU A 518 8.14 27.63 8.22
N ASP A 519 8.54 26.93 7.16
CA ASP A 519 9.09 25.58 7.22
C ASP A 519 10.36 25.42 6.34
N PHE A 520 10.96 24.23 6.31
CA PHE A 520 12.13 23.96 5.48
C PHE A 520 12.11 22.57 4.83
N THR A 521 13.13 22.26 4.04
CA THR A 521 13.36 20.91 3.49
C THR A 521 14.79 20.51 3.80
N ALA A 522 15.02 19.23 4.12
CA ALA A 522 16.36 18.70 4.22
C ALA A 522 17.09 18.75 2.86
N PRO A 523 18.41 19.07 2.83
CA PRO A 523 19.16 19.16 1.57
C PRO A 523 19.43 17.80 0.92
N THR A 524 19.43 16.73 1.72
CA THR A 524 19.60 15.35 1.26
C THR A 524 18.60 14.43 1.97
N GLN A 525 18.44 13.23 1.41
CA GLN A 525 17.63 12.16 1.98
C GLN A 525 18.39 10.83 1.87
N PRO A 526 18.25 9.91 2.84
CA PRO A 526 18.88 8.61 2.77
C PRO A 526 18.13 7.71 1.77
N VAL A 527 18.87 6.98 0.94
CA VAL A 527 18.33 6.00 -0.02
C VAL A 527 19.14 4.71 0.07
N SER A 528 18.46 3.58 0.16
CA SER A 528 19.08 2.25 0.19
C SER A 528 19.44 1.79 -1.22
N ASP A 529 20.54 1.07 -1.39
CA ASP A 529 20.87 0.45 -2.67
C ASP A 529 19.88 -0.66 -3.06
N LEU A 530 19.22 -1.30 -2.09
CA LEU A 530 18.04 -2.14 -2.34
C LEU A 530 16.79 -1.26 -2.25
N THR A 531 16.30 -0.80 -3.41
CA THR A 531 15.16 0.10 -3.48
C THR A 531 14.20 -0.23 -4.61
N PHE A 532 12.91 -0.04 -4.34
CA PHE A 532 11.81 -0.10 -5.28
C PHE A 532 11.35 1.30 -5.70
N MET A 533 12.11 2.34 -5.36
CA MET A 533 11.85 3.72 -5.76
C MET A 533 11.59 3.83 -7.28
N PRO A 534 10.45 4.39 -7.71
CA PRO A 534 10.22 4.63 -9.12
C PRO A 534 10.99 5.87 -9.60
N GLU A 535 11.26 5.90 -10.90
CA GLU A 535 11.75 7.11 -11.56
C GLU A 535 10.77 8.29 -11.40
N PRO A 536 11.25 9.54 -11.34
CA PRO A 536 10.39 10.72 -11.32
C PRO A 536 9.43 10.76 -12.51
N LEU A 537 8.17 11.11 -12.26
CA LEU A 537 7.17 11.27 -13.31
C LEU A 537 7.51 12.45 -14.24
N THR A 538 7.17 12.26 -15.50
CA THR A 538 7.27 13.29 -16.54
C THR A 538 5.95 13.36 -17.30
N GLU A 539 5.80 14.38 -18.15
CA GLU A 539 4.57 14.56 -18.93
C GLU A 539 4.18 13.32 -19.77
N LYS A 540 5.17 12.55 -20.26
CA LYS A 540 4.90 11.32 -21.01
C LYS A 540 4.22 10.23 -20.17
N ASP A 541 4.39 10.23 -18.86
CA ASP A 541 3.84 9.22 -17.95
C ASP A 541 2.36 9.51 -17.62
N MET A 542 1.83 10.64 -18.10
CA MET A 542 0.43 11.00 -17.96
C MET A 542 -0.46 10.14 -18.84
N TRP A 543 -1.54 9.67 -18.25
CA TRP A 543 -2.44 8.66 -18.77
C TRP A 543 -3.91 9.09 -18.69
N GLY A 544 -4.74 8.27 -19.29
CA GLY A 544 -6.18 8.39 -19.36
C GLY A 544 -6.77 7.23 -20.18
N ILE A 545 -8.07 6.99 -20.05
CA ILE A 545 -8.84 6.11 -20.93
C ILE A 545 -8.87 6.68 -22.36
N THR A 546 -8.91 8.01 -22.53
CA THR A 546 -9.00 8.68 -23.83
C THR A 546 -7.92 9.76 -24.00
N LEU A 547 -7.88 10.34 -25.20
CA LEU A 547 -6.97 11.44 -25.50
C LEU A 547 -7.31 12.74 -24.74
N PHE A 548 -8.56 12.91 -24.30
CA PHE A 548 -9.02 14.14 -23.63
C PHE A 548 -8.66 14.18 -22.15
N ASP A 549 -8.86 13.08 -21.44
CA ASP A 549 -8.45 12.94 -20.05
C ASP A 549 -6.93 12.84 -19.93
N GLN A 550 -6.25 12.21 -20.90
CA GLN A 550 -4.79 12.31 -20.97
C GLN A 550 -4.32 13.77 -21.11
N LEU A 551 -4.94 14.56 -21.98
CA LEU A 551 -4.65 15.99 -22.11
C LEU A 551 -4.90 16.73 -20.79
N ALA A 552 -6.03 16.46 -20.13
CA ALA A 552 -6.35 17.06 -18.85
C ALA A 552 -5.31 16.71 -17.77
N CYS A 553 -4.86 15.46 -17.70
CA CYS A 553 -3.82 15.03 -16.77
C CYS A 553 -2.47 15.71 -17.04
N ARG A 554 -2.09 15.90 -18.31
CA ARG A 554 -0.89 16.66 -18.67
C ARG A 554 -0.98 18.13 -18.27
N ILE A 555 -2.14 18.74 -18.45
CA ILE A 555 -2.38 20.12 -18.00
C ILE A 555 -2.24 20.19 -16.48
N GLN A 556 -2.91 19.31 -15.74
CA GLN A 556 -2.81 19.27 -14.28
C GLN A 556 -1.37 19.05 -13.80
N PHE A 557 -0.62 18.14 -14.43
CA PHE A 557 0.78 17.89 -14.10
C PHE A 557 1.63 19.16 -14.17
N HIS A 558 1.47 19.96 -15.22
CA HIS A 558 2.20 21.24 -15.37
C HIS A 558 1.65 22.39 -14.51
N GLN A 559 0.46 22.23 -13.92
CA GLN A 559 -0.07 23.19 -12.95
C GLN A 559 0.43 22.95 -11.54
N LEU A 560 0.90 21.73 -11.23
CA LEU A 560 1.45 21.35 -9.93
C LEU A 560 2.96 21.56 -9.89
N LYS A 561 3.50 21.79 -8.68
CA LYS A 561 4.94 21.71 -8.43
C LYS A 561 5.36 20.24 -8.41
N TYR A 562 6.36 19.87 -9.21
CA TYR A 562 6.97 18.54 -9.15
C TYR A 562 8.41 18.57 -9.65
N GLU A 563 9.34 18.28 -8.75
CA GLU A 563 10.78 18.19 -9.00
C GLU A 563 11.31 16.77 -8.68
N GLY A 564 10.39 15.81 -8.56
CA GLY A 564 10.67 14.44 -8.13
C GLY A 564 10.16 14.15 -6.72
N ARG A 565 10.56 12.99 -6.19
CA ARG A 565 10.29 12.61 -4.79
C ARG A 565 10.81 13.70 -3.85
N TYR A 566 10.09 13.93 -2.77
CA TYR A 566 10.39 14.98 -1.78
C TYR A 566 10.22 16.42 -2.28
N THR A 567 9.43 16.64 -3.35
CA THR A 567 8.91 17.98 -3.62
C THR A 567 8.00 18.40 -2.46
N PRO A 568 8.27 19.49 -1.72
CA PRO A 568 7.49 19.82 -0.53
C PRO A 568 6.08 20.30 -0.87
N PRO A 569 5.10 20.17 0.05
CA PRO A 569 3.78 20.78 -0.08
C PRO A 569 3.86 22.29 -0.40
N SER A 570 2.92 22.79 -1.21
CA SER A 570 2.93 24.19 -1.66
C SER A 570 1.52 24.77 -1.83
N LEU A 571 1.42 26.10 -1.86
CA LEU A 571 0.17 26.82 -2.15
C LEU A 571 -0.35 26.57 -3.58
N GLN A 572 0.57 26.35 -4.52
CA GLN A 572 0.25 26.00 -5.91
C GLN A 572 -0.36 24.58 -6.01
N GLY A 573 -0.06 23.72 -5.05
CA GLY A 573 -0.29 22.29 -5.13
C GLY A 573 0.97 21.57 -5.64
N THR A 574 1.23 20.41 -5.04
CA THR A 574 2.41 19.60 -5.28
C THR A 574 1.99 18.20 -5.67
N LEU A 575 2.67 17.60 -6.65
CA LEU A 575 2.56 16.17 -6.92
C LEU A 575 3.49 15.39 -5.98
N VAL A 576 2.98 14.38 -5.30
CA VAL A 576 3.73 13.48 -4.42
C VAL A 576 3.75 12.10 -5.07
N TYR A 577 4.95 11.62 -5.41
CA TYR A 577 5.13 10.32 -6.05
C TYR A 577 6.45 9.64 -5.64
N PRO A 578 6.42 8.39 -5.12
CA PRO A 578 5.22 7.66 -4.69
C PRO A 578 4.45 8.47 -3.64
N GLY A 579 3.13 8.35 -3.64
CA GLY A 579 2.25 9.08 -2.72
C GLY A 579 2.20 8.44 -1.34
N ASN A 580 1.45 9.07 -0.44
CA ASN A 580 1.28 8.71 0.97
C ASN A 580 0.82 7.28 1.23
N PHE A 581 0.14 6.66 0.26
CA PHE A 581 -0.21 5.24 0.32
C PHE A 581 1.03 4.33 0.47
N GLY A 582 2.19 4.81 0.02
CA GLY A 582 3.46 4.12 0.13
C GLY A 582 3.68 3.04 -0.93
N THR A 583 4.95 2.73 -1.15
CA THR A 583 5.39 1.60 -1.99
C THR A 583 5.19 0.28 -1.24
N PHE A 584 5.60 0.25 0.02
CA PHE A 584 5.22 -0.77 1.00
C PHE A 584 4.43 -0.11 2.12
N ASN A 585 3.55 -0.89 2.74
CA ASN A 585 2.67 -0.44 3.81
C ASN A 585 2.66 -1.51 4.94
N TRP A 586 1.70 -1.48 5.86
CA TRP A 586 1.66 -2.27 7.11
C TRP A 586 1.78 -3.79 6.98
N GLY A 587 1.43 -4.33 5.81
CA GLY A 587 1.58 -5.74 5.51
C GLY A 587 3.02 -6.25 5.63
N SER A 588 4.00 -5.35 5.50
CA SER A 588 5.42 -5.67 5.39
C SER A 588 5.71 -6.63 4.22
N VAL A 589 6.87 -7.25 4.26
CA VAL A 589 7.40 -8.18 3.25
C VAL A 589 7.63 -9.54 3.90
N ALA A 590 7.72 -10.59 3.09
CA ALA A 590 8.02 -11.93 3.57
C ALA A 590 9.46 -12.30 3.18
N ILE A 591 10.16 -12.91 4.13
CA ILE A 591 11.57 -13.27 3.98
C ILE A 591 11.71 -14.79 4.04
N ASP A 592 12.48 -15.38 3.14
CA ASP A 592 12.95 -16.76 3.27
C ASP A 592 14.36 -16.71 3.88
N PRO A 593 14.53 -17.05 5.16
CA PRO A 593 15.82 -16.97 5.83
C PRO A 593 16.76 -18.13 5.45
N GLU A 594 16.26 -19.22 4.84
CA GLU A 594 17.12 -20.30 4.34
C GLU A 594 17.86 -19.84 3.08
N LYS A 595 17.16 -19.13 2.19
CA LYS A 595 17.70 -18.64 0.91
C LYS A 595 18.18 -17.17 0.98
N GLN A 596 17.83 -16.45 2.05
CA GLN A 596 18.08 -15.02 2.25
C GLN A 596 17.51 -14.15 1.12
N ILE A 597 16.24 -14.40 0.78
CA ILE A 597 15.50 -13.69 -0.27
C ILE A 597 14.23 -13.07 0.29
N MET A 598 13.72 -12.07 -0.41
CA MET A 598 12.55 -11.29 -0.06
C MET A 598 11.47 -11.43 -1.14
N PHE A 599 10.21 -11.53 -0.72
CA PHE A 599 9.02 -11.40 -1.56
C PHE A 599 8.16 -10.23 -1.07
N GLY A 600 7.72 -9.36 -1.98
CA GLY A 600 6.93 -8.19 -1.64
C GLY A 600 5.96 -7.75 -2.74
N MET A 601 5.09 -6.79 -2.40
CA MET A 601 4.08 -6.21 -3.31
C MET A 601 4.26 -4.68 -3.43
N PRO A 602 5.25 -4.19 -4.20
CA PRO A 602 5.41 -2.75 -4.35
C PRO A 602 4.25 -2.14 -5.14
N THR A 603 3.72 -1.03 -4.62
CA THR A 603 2.60 -0.26 -5.18
C THR A 603 3.04 1.16 -5.56
N TYR A 604 2.47 1.72 -6.62
CA TYR A 604 2.86 3.03 -7.14
C TYR A 604 1.61 3.85 -7.47
N LEU A 605 1.31 4.80 -6.58
CA LEU A 605 0.19 5.72 -6.74
C LEU A 605 0.69 7.16 -6.54
N ALA A 606 0.32 8.05 -7.46
CA ALA A 606 0.58 9.48 -7.32
C ALA A 606 -0.54 10.18 -6.57
N PHE A 607 -0.18 11.12 -5.71
CA PHE A 607 -1.10 11.94 -4.91
C PHE A 607 -0.82 13.42 -5.13
N THR A 608 -1.78 14.27 -4.82
CA THR A 608 -1.62 15.73 -4.79
C THR A 608 -1.68 16.22 -3.36
N SER A 609 -0.90 17.25 -3.04
CA SER A 609 -0.91 17.94 -1.75
C SER A 609 -0.89 19.45 -1.96
N GLN A 610 -1.91 20.16 -1.49
CA GLN A 610 -2.02 21.61 -1.62
C GLN A 610 -2.23 22.28 -0.26
N LEU A 611 -1.39 23.26 0.06
CA LEU A 611 -1.53 24.07 1.27
C LEU A 611 -2.66 25.09 1.08
N ILE A 612 -3.54 25.19 2.08
CA ILE A 612 -4.63 26.17 2.16
C ILE A 612 -4.35 27.08 3.37
N PRO A 613 -4.14 28.40 3.16
CA PRO A 613 -3.97 29.36 4.27
C PRO A 613 -5.12 29.28 5.27
N ARG A 614 -4.82 29.42 6.57
CA ARG A 614 -5.81 29.22 7.66
C ARG A 614 -7.09 30.05 7.49
N ASP A 615 -7.00 31.26 6.96
CA ASP A 615 -8.12 32.17 6.72
C ASP A 615 -8.97 31.80 5.49
N GLU A 616 -8.47 30.91 4.64
CA GLU A 616 -9.16 30.38 3.45
C GLU A 616 -9.75 28.97 3.68
N VAL A 617 -9.48 28.35 4.84
CA VAL A 617 -9.98 27.01 5.14
C VAL A 617 -11.51 27.01 5.22
N PRO A 618 -12.21 26.18 4.44
CA PRO A 618 -13.67 26.15 4.46
C PRO A 618 -14.21 25.74 5.84
N PRO A 619 -15.48 26.04 6.15
CA PRO A 619 -16.13 25.53 7.36
C PRO A 619 -16.03 24.01 7.45
N ARG A 620 -16.02 23.47 8.68
CA ARG A 620 -15.92 22.03 8.91
C ARG A 620 -17.12 21.32 8.27
N GLY A 621 -16.86 20.49 7.27
CA GLY A 621 -17.83 19.57 6.68
C GLY A 621 -18.00 18.30 7.50
N THR A 622 -18.73 17.32 6.96
CA THR A 622 -18.91 15.99 7.56
C THR A 622 -17.80 15.00 7.18
N GLU A 623 -17.02 15.30 6.15
CA GLU A 623 -15.95 14.44 5.66
C GLU A 623 -14.69 14.63 6.51
N LYS A 624 -14.11 13.51 6.94
CA LYS A 624 -12.83 13.43 7.64
C LYS A 624 -11.75 13.14 6.61
N ALA A 625 -10.65 13.85 6.73
CA ALA A 625 -9.54 13.73 5.82
C ALA A 625 -8.39 12.98 6.48
N SER A 626 -7.69 12.22 5.64
CA SER A 626 -6.46 11.51 5.93
C SER A 626 -5.60 11.63 4.67
N GLU A 627 -5.60 10.62 3.80
CA GLU A 627 -4.95 10.63 2.50
C GLU A 627 -5.82 11.29 1.41
N MET A 628 -7.08 11.60 1.72
CA MET A 628 -8.02 12.28 0.83
C MET A 628 -8.84 13.32 1.59
N GLY A 629 -9.05 14.50 1.00
CA GLY A 629 -9.83 15.58 1.58
C GLY A 629 -8.97 16.68 2.22
N ILE A 630 -9.59 17.50 3.08
CA ILE A 630 -8.94 18.63 3.74
C ILE A 630 -8.50 18.26 5.16
N ASN A 631 -7.20 18.03 5.31
CA ASN A 631 -6.49 17.90 6.57
C ASN A 631 -6.41 19.26 7.27
N ARG A 632 -7.27 19.47 8.26
CA ARG A 632 -7.49 20.82 8.83
C ARG A 632 -6.33 21.31 9.67
N ASN A 633 -5.55 20.42 10.28
CA ASN A 633 -4.36 20.75 11.06
C ASN A 633 -4.61 21.91 12.05
N GLU A 634 -5.69 21.86 12.82
CA GLU A 634 -6.13 22.95 13.71
C GLU A 634 -5.00 23.42 14.63
N GLY A 635 -4.74 24.73 14.64
CA GLY A 635 -3.60 25.35 15.32
C GLY A 635 -2.39 25.63 14.43
N ALA A 636 -2.33 25.11 13.20
CA ALA A 636 -1.30 25.41 12.22
C ALA A 636 -1.68 26.58 11.28
N PRO A 637 -0.72 27.27 10.65
CA PRO A 637 -1.00 28.34 9.69
C PRO A 637 -1.64 27.87 8.38
N TYR A 638 -1.60 26.57 8.08
CA TYR A 638 -2.18 25.98 6.87
C TYR A 638 -3.03 24.74 7.22
N ALA A 639 -4.07 24.51 6.44
CA ALA A 639 -4.63 23.18 6.22
C ALA A 639 -4.00 22.58 4.95
N VAL A 640 -4.18 21.29 4.71
CA VAL A 640 -3.66 20.61 3.52
C VAL A 640 -4.79 19.87 2.82
N SER A 641 -5.02 20.17 1.54
CA SER A 641 -5.94 19.40 0.70
C SER A 641 -5.15 18.31 -0.02
N MET A 642 -5.56 17.06 0.17
CA MET A 642 -4.87 15.89 -0.36
C MET A 642 -5.82 14.97 -1.12
N GLY A 643 -5.26 14.16 -2.00
CA GLY A 643 -6.01 13.12 -2.70
C GLY A 643 -5.21 12.43 -3.80
N PRO A 644 -5.71 11.30 -4.32
CA PRO A 644 -5.09 10.63 -5.46
C PRO A 644 -5.07 11.55 -6.68
N PHE A 645 -4.01 11.46 -7.48
CA PHE A 645 -3.87 12.23 -8.70
C PHE A 645 -4.72 11.63 -9.82
N LEU A 646 -5.97 12.11 -9.93
CA LEU A 646 -6.98 11.58 -10.83
C LEU A 646 -7.34 12.57 -11.96
N SER A 647 -7.75 12.02 -13.08
CA SER A 647 -8.37 12.75 -14.18
C SER A 647 -9.79 13.24 -13.80
N PRO A 648 -10.40 14.15 -14.59
CA PRO A 648 -11.78 14.59 -14.37
C PRO A 648 -12.85 13.47 -14.40
N VAL A 649 -12.51 12.28 -14.91
CA VAL A 649 -13.39 11.11 -14.95
C VAL A 649 -13.06 10.07 -13.85
N GLY A 650 -12.17 10.41 -12.92
CA GLY A 650 -11.87 9.59 -11.74
C GLY A 650 -10.87 8.46 -11.96
N VAL A 651 -10.16 8.42 -13.10
CA VAL A 651 -9.06 7.44 -13.31
C VAL A 651 -7.70 8.05 -12.99
N PRO A 652 -6.71 7.26 -12.50
CA PRO A 652 -5.37 7.75 -12.23
C PRO A 652 -4.76 8.47 -13.43
N CYS A 653 -4.21 9.66 -13.18
CA CYS A 653 -3.48 10.41 -14.20
C CYS A 653 -2.11 9.82 -14.49
N GLN A 654 -1.55 9.00 -13.60
CA GLN A 654 -0.33 8.24 -13.85
C GLN A 654 -0.64 6.95 -14.62
N ALA A 655 0.17 6.62 -15.63
CA ALA A 655 0.06 5.36 -16.37
C ALA A 655 0.21 4.12 -15.47
N PRO A 656 -0.60 3.07 -15.67
CA PRO A 656 -0.39 1.77 -15.06
C PRO A 656 0.88 1.12 -15.63
N PRO A 657 1.49 0.15 -14.93
CA PRO A 657 0.96 -0.60 -13.78
C PRO A 657 1.15 0.10 -12.43
N TRP A 658 0.16 -0.03 -11.54
CA TRP A 658 0.19 0.55 -10.19
C TRP A 658 0.55 -0.45 -9.09
N GLY A 659 0.56 -1.75 -9.36
CA GLY A 659 0.91 -2.77 -8.37
C GLY A 659 1.59 -3.99 -8.99
N TYR A 660 2.54 -4.53 -8.24
CA TYR A 660 3.42 -5.61 -8.68
C TYR A 660 3.59 -6.66 -7.58
N VAL A 661 4.06 -7.85 -7.95
CA VAL A 661 4.81 -8.74 -7.06
C VAL A 661 6.28 -8.66 -7.45
N ALA A 662 7.18 -8.70 -6.48
CA ALA A 662 8.60 -8.61 -6.73
C ALA A 662 9.41 -9.48 -5.77
N GLY A 663 10.58 -9.89 -6.24
CA GLY A 663 11.54 -10.68 -5.50
C GLY A 663 12.90 -10.01 -5.49
N ALA A 664 13.56 -10.01 -4.34
CA ALA A 664 14.90 -9.44 -4.17
C ALA A 664 15.84 -10.37 -3.41
N ASP A 665 17.12 -10.29 -3.72
CA ASP A 665 18.19 -10.96 -2.98
C ASP A 665 18.70 -10.02 -1.88
N LEU A 666 18.63 -10.46 -0.63
CA LEU A 666 18.98 -9.63 0.53
C LEU A 666 20.50 -9.55 0.78
N ARG A 667 21.30 -10.34 0.08
CA ARG A 667 22.76 -10.32 0.17
C ARG A 667 23.35 -9.36 -0.84
N SER A 668 22.89 -9.43 -2.09
CA SER A 668 23.37 -8.55 -3.16
C SER A 668 22.66 -7.20 -3.22
N GLY A 669 21.43 -7.12 -2.67
CA GLY A 669 20.58 -5.94 -2.79
C GLY A 669 19.93 -5.76 -4.16
N GLU A 670 19.88 -6.83 -4.98
CA GLU A 670 19.30 -6.78 -6.31
C GLU A 670 17.80 -7.12 -6.31
N VAL A 671 16.99 -6.30 -6.99
CA VAL A 671 15.62 -6.65 -7.37
C VAL A 671 15.68 -7.58 -8.59
N VAL A 672 15.44 -8.86 -8.38
CA VAL A 672 15.68 -9.91 -9.38
C VAL A 672 14.49 -10.08 -10.33
N TYR A 673 13.26 -9.93 -9.84
CA TYR A 673 12.08 -9.90 -10.70
C TYR A 673 11.02 -8.94 -10.19
N LYS A 674 10.18 -8.48 -11.13
CA LYS A 674 9.03 -7.61 -10.84
C LYS A 674 7.95 -7.80 -11.90
N HIS A 675 6.78 -8.29 -11.48
CA HIS A 675 5.66 -8.63 -12.36
C HIS A 675 4.39 -7.90 -11.95
N LYS A 676 3.59 -7.44 -12.92
CA LYS A 676 2.29 -6.80 -12.62
C LYS A 676 1.44 -7.73 -11.75
N ASN A 677 0.70 -7.18 -10.80
CA ASN A 677 -0.18 -7.96 -9.92
C ASN A 677 -1.64 -7.50 -9.99
N GLY A 678 -2.56 -8.46 -10.09
CA GLY A 678 -4.00 -8.22 -10.10
C GLY A 678 -4.58 -7.64 -11.40
N THR A 679 -5.90 -7.56 -11.41
CA THR A 679 -6.76 -7.30 -12.57
C THR A 679 -7.74 -6.15 -12.31
N VAL A 680 -8.32 -5.60 -13.37
CA VAL A 680 -9.37 -4.57 -13.28
C VAL A 680 -10.79 -5.12 -13.15
N GLU A 681 -10.94 -6.40 -12.82
CA GLU A 681 -12.24 -7.11 -12.82
C GLU A 681 -13.28 -6.41 -11.93
N ASP A 682 -12.87 -5.95 -10.74
CA ASP A 682 -13.76 -5.29 -9.78
C ASP A 682 -13.68 -3.75 -9.82
N MET A 683 -12.87 -3.19 -10.73
CA MET A 683 -12.65 -1.73 -10.84
C MET A 683 -13.42 -1.08 -11.98
N THR A 684 -14.10 -1.88 -12.81
CA THR A 684 -14.75 -1.39 -14.03
C THR A 684 -16.21 -1.82 -14.12
N PRO A 685 -17.09 -1.06 -14.81
CA PRO A 685 -18.50 -1.44 -14.97
C PRO A 685 -18.72 -2.75 -15.72
N LEU A 686 -17.71 -3.22 -16.46
CA LEU A 686 -17.70 -4.50 -17.17
C LEU A 686 -16.62 -5.37 -16.54
N PRO A 687 -16.97 -6.44 -15.79
CA PRO A 687 -16.00 -7.22 -15.03
C PRO A 687 -15.13 -8.08 -15.95
N LEU A 688 -14.13 -7.47 -16.56
CA LEU A 688 -13.18 -8.11 -17.47
C LEU A 688 -11.83 -8.23 -16.76
N PRO A 689 -11.28 -9.45 -16.59
CA PRO A 689 -10.09 -9.71 -15.77
C PRO A 689 -8.79 -9.37 -16.52
N PHE A 690 -8.66 -8.14 -17.03
CA PHE A 690 -7.42 -7.72 -17.66
C PHE A 690 -6.35 -7.43 -16.59
N LYS A 691 -5.21 -8.11 -16.73
CA LYS A 691 -4.04 -7.91 -15.87
C LYS A 691 -3.38 -6.55 -16.16
N LEU A 692 -3.74 -5.55 -15.37
CA LEU A 692 -3.23 -4.19 -15.50
C LEU A 692 -2.06 -3.91 -14.55
N GLY A 693 -1.99 -4.64 -13.43
CA GLY A 693 -1.21 -4.23 -12.26
C GLY A 693 -2.00 -3.20 -11.46
N VAL A 694 -2.82 -3.67 -10.54
CA VAL A 694 -3.70 -2.82 -9.71
C VAL A 694 -3.09 -2.65 -8.32
N PRO A 695 -3.43 -1.56 -7.60
CA PRO A 695 -2.95 -1.35 -6.25
C PRO A 695 -3.36 -2.49 -5.31
N GLY A 696 -2.66 -2.59 -4.18
CA GLY A 696 -3.08 -3.45 -3.08
C GLY A 696 -2.40 -3.06 -1.78
N ILE A 697 -2.96 -3.55 -0.69
CA ILE A 697 -2.47 -3.32 0.67
C ILE A 697 -2.72 -4.57 1.51
N GLY A 698 -1.72 -5.00 2.26
CA GLY A 698 -1.68 -6.29 2.94
C GLY A 698 -0.35 -7.00 2.71
N GLY A 699 -0.02 -7.96 3.57
CA GLY A 699 1.27 -8.63 3.56
C GLY A 699 1.25 -9.98 2.81
N PRO A 700 2.40 -10.44 2.31
CA PRO A 700 2.58 -11.82 1.87
C PRO A 700 3.06 -12.73 3.02
N ILE A 701 3.03 -14.04 2.79
CA ILE A 701 3.84 -15.04 3.52
C ILE A 701 4.66 -15.86 2.55
N ILE A 702 5.76 -16.46 3.02
CA ILE A 702 6.53 -17.48 2.31
C ILE A 702 6.47 -18.80 3.08
N THR A 703 6.47 -19.92 2.35
CA THR A 703 6.62 -21.27 2.91
C THR A 703 7.91 -21.92 2.41
N LYS A 704 8.47 -22.84 3.19
CA LYS A 704 9.63 -23.66 2.80
C LYS A 704 9.41 -24.42 1.49
N GLY A 705 8.15 -24.72 1.16
CA GLY A 705 7.73 -25.30 -0.13
C GLY A 705 7.98 -24.42 -1.38
N GLY A 706 8.57 -23.23 -1.22
CA GLY A 706 8.92 -22.34 -2.34
C GLY A 706 7.72 -21.54 -2.88
N VAL A 707 6.69 -21.37 -2.06
CA VAL A 707 5.45 -20.68 -2.43
C VAL A 707 5.22 -19.46 -1.55
N ALA A 708 4.88 -18.33 -2.18
CA ALA A 708 4.37 -17.13 -1.52
C ALA A 708 2.85 -17.03 -1.67
N PHE A 709 2.15 -16.60 -0.62
CA PHE A 709 0.70 -16.36 -0.66
C PHE A 709 0.39 -14.88 -0.41
N LEU A 710 -0.59 -14.32 -1.14
CA LEU A 710 -0.96 -12.91 -1.07
C LEU A 710 -2.42 -12.68 -1.53
N GLY A 711 -3.18 -11.87 -0.79
CA GLY A 711 -4.57 -11.47 -1.12
C GLY A 711 -4.80 -9.95 -1.25
N ALA A 712 -3.73 -9.16 -1.18
CA ALA A 712 -3.78 -7.71 -0.98
C ALA A 712 -4.37 -6.88 -2.14
N ALA A 713 -4.36 -7.40 -3.38
CA ALA A 713 -4.82 -6.67 -4.56
C ALA A 713 -6.32 -6.35 -4.48
N VAL A 714 -6.73 -5.23 -5.08
CA VAL A 714 -8.13 -4.74 -5.04
C VAL A 714 -9.14 -5.57 -5.84
N ASP A 715 -8.72 -6.68 -6.43
CA ASP A 715 -9.53 -7.53 -7.31
C ASP A 715 -10.09 -8.79 -6.62
N ASN A 716 -10.13 -8.81 -5.29
CA ASN A 716 -10.70 -9.87 -4.45
C ASN A 716 -10.26 -11.29 -4.88
N TYR A 717 -8.97 -11.48 -5.14
CA TYR A 717 -8.38 -12.79 -5.37
C TYR A 717 -7.33 -13.08 -4.30
N PHE A 718 -7.32 -14.33 -3.82
CA PHE A 718 -6.23 -14.88 -3.06
C PHE A 718 -5.35 -15.72 -3.98
N ARG A 719 -4.03 -15.47 -3.96
CA ARG A 719 -3.09 -16.02 -4.95
C ARG A 719 -1.90 -16.68 -4.30
N ALA A 720 -1.35 -17.67 -5.01
CA ALA A 720 -0.07 -18.28 -4.71
C ALA A 720 0.92 -18.04 -5.85
N TYR A 721 2.19 -17.80 -5.50
CA TYR A 721 3.27 -17.51 -6.42
C TYR A 721 4.46 -18.42 -6.16
N ASP A 722 5.14 -18.80 -7.22
CA ASP A 722 6.49 -19.33 -7.15
C ASP A 722 7.42 -18.23 -6.61
N VAL A 723 8.06 -18.48 -5.46
CA VAL A 723 8.90 -17.47 -4.79
C VAL A 723 10.10 -17.08 -5.66
N ILE A 724 10.63 -18.02 -6.44
CA ILE A 724 11.87 -17.84 -7.19
C ILE A 724 11.67 -16.99 -8.44
N THR A 725 10.52 -17.13 -9.10
CA THR A 725 10.24 -16.50 -10.41
C THR A 725 9.16 -15.43 -10.35
N GLY A 726 8.37 -15.39 -9.27
CA GLY A 726 7.19 -14.54 -9.14
C GLY A 726 6.00 -14.97 -10.01
N LYS A 727 6.07 -16.16 -10.62
CA LYS A 727 4.99 -16.70 -11.44
C LYS A 727 3.79 -17.08 -10.57
N GLN A 728 2.61 -16.60 -10.93
CA GLN A 728 1.37 -17.02 -10.29
C GLN A 728 1.09 -18.51 -10.59
N LEU A 729 0.89 -19.31 -9.54
CA LEU A 729 0.69 -20.76 -9.61
C LEU A 729 -0.77 -21.17 -9.33
N TRP A 730 -1.46 -20.38 -8.52
CA TRP A 730 -2.84 -20.64 -8.11
C TRP A 730 -3.55 -19.33 -7.78
N GLU A 731 -4.86 -19.31 -7.99
CA GLU A 731 -5.72 -18.24 -7.49
C GLU A 731 -7.12 -18.77 -7.17
N THR A 732 -7.80 -18.09 -6.25
CA THR A 732 -9.23 -18.28 -5.97
C THR A 732 -9.91 -16.93 -5.74
N ARG A 733 -11.20 -16.85 -6.08
CA ARG A 733 -12.02 -15.67 -5.81
C ARG A 733 -12.42 -15.62 -4.34
N LEU A 734 -12.28 -14.45 -3.74
CA LEU A 734 -12.75 -14.14 -2.40
C LEU A 734 -14.14 -13.47 -2.45
N PRO A 735 -14.99 -13.68 -1.43
CA PRO A 735 -16.30 -13.04 -1.36
C PRO A 735 -16.24 -11.53 -1.03
N ALA A 736 -15.09 -11.06 -0.56
CA ALA A 736 -14.78 -9.69 -0.15
C ALA A 736 -13.27 -9.41 -0.34
N GLY A 737 -12.81 -8.19 -0.07
CA GLY A 737 -11.41 -7.81 -0.22
C GLY A 737 -10.49 -8.54 0.75
N GLY A 738 -9.41 -9.12 0.23
CA GLY A 738 -8.40 -9.90 0.97
C GLY A 738 -7.23 -9.06 1.50
N GLN A 739 -7.47 -7.80 1.86
CA GLN A 739 -6.45 -6.86 2.38
C GLN A 739 -6.01 -7.21 3.82
N SER A 740 -5.73 -8.49 4.07
CA SER A 740 -5.12 -9.02 5.29
C SER A 740 -3.79 -9.69 4.93
N THR A 741 -2.95 -9.99 5.91
CA THR A 741 -1.81 -10.90 5.70
C THR A 741 -2.31 -12.34 5.90
N PRO A 742 -2.09 -13.27 4.95
CA PRO A 742 -2.46 -14.68 5.12
C PRO A 742 -1.55 -15.36 6.15
N MET A 743 -1.88 -16.57 6.56
CA MET A 743 -1.03 -17.39 7.43
C MET A 743 -1.18 -18.87 7.12
N THR A 744 -0.24 -19.71 7.57
CA THR A 744 -0.30 -21.16 7.36
C THR A 744 0.03 -21.92 8.64
N TYR A 745 -0.55 -23.10 8.81
CA TYR A 745 -0.41 -23.94 10.01
C TYR A 745 -0.65 -25.41 9.69
N THR A 746 -0.36 -26.29 10.64
CA THR A 746 -0.79 -27.70 10.59
C THR A 746 -1.71 -28.06 11.74
N THR A 747 -2.65 -28.97 11.48
CA THR A 747 -3.48 -29.58 12.54
C THR A 747 -2.83 -30.82 13.13
N ASP A 748 -3.50 -31.41 14.14
CA ASP A 748 -3.10 -32.63 14.85
C ASP A 748 -2.86 -33.85 13.93
N ASP A 749 -3.56 -33.91 12.80
CA ASP A 749 -3.40 -34.93 11.77
C ASP A 749 -2.27 -34.66 10.76
N GLY A 750 -1.51 -33.57 10.95
CA GLY A 750 -0.39 -33.18 10.09
C GLY A 750 -0.80 -32.54 8.76
N THR A 751 -2.08 -32.22 8.57
CA THR A 751 -2.57 -31.52 7.37
C THR A 751 -2.18 -30.04 7.45
N GLN A 752 -1.52 -29.52 6.41
CA GLN A 752 -1.21 -28.11 6.26
C GLN A 752 -2.41 -27.34 5.68
N TYR A 753 -2.72 -26.22 6.30
CA TYR A 753 -3.72 -25.26 5.85
C TYR A 753 -3.05 -23.93 5.53
N VAL A 754 -3.58 -23.22 4.55
CA VAL A 754 -3.33 -21.79 4.34
C VAL A 754 -4.63 -21.04 4.55
N LEU A 755 -4.57 -19.93 5.29
CA LEU A 755 -5.74 -19.18 5.74
C LEU A 755 -5.60 -17.71 5.34
N ILE A 756 -6.72 -17.09 4.97
CA ILE A 756 -6.82 -15.66 4.75
C ILE A 756 -8.13 -15.10 5.31
N VAL A 757 -8.10 -13.83 5.74
CA VAL A 757 -9.29 -13.07 6.11
C VAL A 757 -9.66 -12.14 4.96
N ALA A 758 -10.93 -12.19 4.56
CA ALA A 758 -11.51 -11.36 3.53
C ALA A 758 -12.60 -10.48 4.13
N GLY A 759 -12.23 -9.27 4.54
CA GLY A 759 -13.20 -8.28 5.06
C GLY A 759 -13.17 -6.90 4.42
N GLY A 760 -12.30 -6.70 3.43
CA GLY A 760 -12.25 -5.47 2.65
C GLY A 760 -11.58 -4.30 3.35
N HIS A 761 -11.53 -3.18 2.62
CA HIS A 761 -10.81 -1.98 2.98
C HIS A 761 -11.56 -0.74 2.48
N GLY A 762 -12.09 0.04 3.43
CA GLY A 762 -12.92 1.20 3.13
C GLY A 762 -12.28 2.24 2.20
N SER A 763 -11.06 2.69 2.49
CA SER A 763 -10.42 3.81 1.77
C SER A 763 -10.02 3.52 0.32
N ILE A 764 -9.81 2.25 -0.05
CA ILE A 764 -9.54 1.83 -1.43
C ILE A 764 -10.79 1.24 -2.13
N GLY A 765 -11.93 1.21 -1.44
CA GLY A 765 -13.23 0.87 -2.01
C GLY A 765 -13.43 -0.61 -2.32
N THR A 766 -12.70 -1.53 -1.68
CA THR A 766 -12.93 -2.97 -1.89
C THR A 766 -14.20 -3.43 -1.17
N LYS A 767 -14.76 -4.53 -1.65
CA LYS A 767 -16.00 -5.08 -1.10
C LYS A 767 -15.77 -5.49 0.36
N ALA A 768 -16.60 -4.97 1.26
CA ALA A 768 -16.58 -5.33 2.69
C ALA A 768 -17.09 -6.76 2.93
N GLY A 769 -16.59 -7.41 3.97
CA GLY A 769 -17.01 -8.75 4.39
C GLY A 769 -16.50 -9.10 5.79
N ASP A 770 -16.71 -10.34 6.20
CA ASP A 770 -16.41 -10.84 7.54
C ASP A 770 -15.86 -12.29 7.52
N TYR A 771 -15.24 -12.68 6.41
CA TYR A 771 -14.92 -14.07 6.12
C TYR A 771 -13.51 -14.46 6.59
N VAL A 772 -13.40 -15.55 7.32
CA VAL A 772 -12.16 -16.26 7.62
C VAL A 772 -12.18 -17.58 6.84
N MET A 773 -11.21 -17.79 5.95
CA MET A 773 -11.25 -18.90 4.99
C MET A 773 -9.95 -19.69 5.02
N ALA A 774 -10.05 -21.02 5.14
CA ALA A 774 -8.90 -21.91 5.09
C ALA A 774 -8.94 -22.83 3.87
N TYR A 775 -7.76 -23.15 3.34
CA TYR A 775 -7.55 -23.99 2.17
C TYR A 775 -6.50 -25.06 2.48
N LYS A 776 -6.62 -26.23 1.87
CA LYS A 776 -5.67 -27.34 2.02
C LYS A 776 -5.56 -28.15 0.72
N LEU A 777 -4.60 -29.07 0.68
CA LEU A 777 -4.53 -30.09 -0.37
C LEU A 777 -5.66 -31.13 -0.18
N PRO A 778 -6.16 -31.74 -1.28
CA PRO A 778 -7.28 -32.68 -1.26
C PRO A 778 -6.95 -34.04 -0.62
#